data_AF-A0A954D111-F1
#
_entry.id   AF-A0A954D111-F1
#
_cell.length_a   1.000
_cell.length_b   1.000
_cell.length_c   1.000
_cell.angle_alpha   90.00
_cell.angle_beta   90.00
_cell.angle_gamma   90.00
#
_symmetry.space_group_name_H-M   'P 1'
#
loop_
_entity.id
_entity.type
_entity.pdbx_description
1 polymer ?
#
loop_
_entity_poly.entity_id
_entity_poly.type
_entity_poly.pdbx_seq_one_letter_code
_entity_poly.pdbx_strand_id
1 'polypeptide(L)'
;FPRHLETLDNRRAWIRRGREVLERIPPRVTALKHAAQYLTARELLDAAEALAKALARTPGGLTRPTAETSTVPGPLLRDPWEILHRLRRDVAHAEATYQDRLSELEVAEVQLDRDAARAAIDGIAAMYTGANEVVAKLRDRLNKLDFFVQRIGSLTGPVGDVAARLDTEGRPHGLAEVVALTLRCAKPSTGTQETRHRGGARTLHDTLRQLLHDFPHLEPTVGAPAAALAAGMRTFTEVAWEAVDEAERKLHSTPVPIRPVQKLLDRLDGMRPAEAYVDIPQRSREQLQDAIESVRLRLDQARSTRDLIADGAKVAMERGHYTTAMFEMSRVADRFVNTAEEQQALREQLAEVQARKQALIDAAAESHRLALEYNSRVADGGATGPERIALLAARAQKLRKLAEELDERKGEPHRADLAALVDRWVAELDGESERELAAADELERRRIIEGTLVEMQRALDTASGADPVSARTREVFAHWQGRLDPPPATGSTRAPEPTVPPATAGPSRRVVRGAIAAVALLALGAVVWWTLRGASAPVPTVAPFSAPNATPVRGADGALRIDVDATLRRLRTWVSALVATQFAAFPELRDVHVPAIASDLVSHLRAFPGADPARLDSWVAALRDHLRRLDGAMDALVDLERREPRWESVRDSLQQFGRTCHRIALGSLAVAAGNRVQFRRLIDPLAGLRHVGLERGESAGLEQLLR
;
A
#
# COMPACT_ATOMS: atom_id res chain seq x y z
N PHE A 1 40.83 84.54 -52.73
CA PHE A 1 39.49 84.76 -52.14
C PHE A 1 38.45 84.41 -53.20
N PRO A 2 37.55 83.44 -52.96
CA PRO A 2 36.54 83.10 -53.95
C PRO A 2 35.69 84.34 -54.24
N ARG A 3 35.63 84.74 -55.52
CA ARG A 3 34.95 85.98 -55.97
C ARG A 3 33.46 85.76 -56.32
N HIS A 4 32.96 84.53 -56.22
CA HIS A 4 31.58 84.17 -56.56
C HIS A 4 30.71 84.05 -55.29
N LEU A 5 29.61 84.80 -55.27
CA LEU A 5 28.65 84.84 -54.14
C LEU A 5 28.07 83.45 -53.83
N GLU A 6 27.77 82.66 -54.86
CA GLU A 6 27.22 81.31 -54.71
C GLU A 6 28.16 80.38 -53.90
N THR A 7 29.47 80.47 -54.13
CA THR A 7 30.46 79.68 -53.37
C THR A 7 30.53 80.10 -51.90
N LEU A 8 30.35 81.39 -51.61
CA LEU A 8 30.32 81.92 -50.25
C LEU A 8 29.03 81.51 -49.51
N ASP A 9 27.89 81.53 -50.19
CA ASP A 9 26.61 81.13 -49.61
C ASP A 9 26.53 79.61 -49.39
N ASN A 10 27.02 78.80 -50.32
CA ASN A 10 27.17 77.35 -50.13
C ASN A 10 28.07 77.02 -48.95
N ARG A 11 29.17 77.76 -48.78
CA ARG A 11 30.07 77.61 -47.63
C ARG A 11 29.40 78.01 -46.32
N ARG A 12 28.66 79.13 -46.29
CA ARG A 12 27.90 79.57 -45.11
C ARG A 12 26.81 78.56 -44.73
N ALA A 13 26.11 78.01 -45.72
CA ALA A 13 25.10 76.97 -45.52
C ALA A 13 25.72 75.67 -44.96
N TRP A 14 26.87 75.25 -45.49
CA TRP A 14 27.60 74.08 -44.98
C TRP A 14 28.08 74.28 -43.54
N ILE A 15 28.63 75.46 -43.21
CA ILE A 15 29.04 75.80 -41.83
C ILE A 15 27.84 75.76 -40.88
N ARG A 16 26.71 76.36 -41.28
CA ARG A 16 25.47 76.37 -40.47
C ARG A 16 24.98 74.95 -40.19
N ARG A 17 24.88 74.12 -41.23
CA ARG A 17 24.45 72.72 -41.12
C ARG A 17 25.42 71.88 -40.29
N GLY A 18 26.71 72.10 -40.43
CA GLY A 18 27.74 71.44 -39.61
C GLY A 18 27.61 71.77 -38.13
N ARG A 19 27.33 73.03 -37.78
CA ARG A 19 27.06 73.46 -36.40
C ARG A 19 25.79 72.82 -35.83
N GLU A 20 24.70 72.84 -36.60
CA GLU A 20 23.42 72.19 -36.22
C GLU A 20 23.59 70.69 -35.96
N VAL A 21 24.42 70.01 -36.75
CA VAL A 21 24.74 68.59 -36.54
C VAL A 21 25.53 68.40 -35.25
N LEU A 22 26.59 69.19 -35.03
CA LEU A 22 27.43 69.11 -33.82
C LEU A 22 26.63 69.36 -32.52
N GLU A 23 25.70 70.31 -32.52
CA GLU A 23 24.85 70.60 -31.35
C GLU A 23 23.92 69.43 -31.00
N ARG A 24 23.55 68.59 -31.98
CA ARG A 24 22.71 67.40 -31.77
C ARG A 24 23.50 66.16 -31.35
N ILE A 25 24.84 66.20 -31.36
CA ILE A 25 25.68 65.05 -31.00
C ILE A 25 25.51 64.66 -29.52
N PRO A 26 25.62 65.56 -28.52
CA PRO A 26 25.51 65.18 -27.11
C PRO A 26 24.22 64.45 -26.74
N PRO A 27 23.00 64.95 -27.08
CA PRO A 27 21.78 64.22 -26.73
C PRO A 27 21.68 62.87 -27.47
N ARG A 28 22.21 62.77 -28.68
CA ARG A 28 22.21 61.52 -29.45
C ARG A 28 23.20 60.49 -28.90
N VAL A 29 24.40 60.91 -28.52
CA VAL A 29 25.40 60.06 -27.84
C VAL A 29 24.86 59.60 -26.48
N THR A 30 24.21 60.48 -25.72
CA THR A 30 23.56 60.12 -24.46
C THR A 30 22.44 59.10 -24.68
N ALA A 31 21.60 59.27 -25.71
CA ALA A 31 20.57 58.29 -26.06
C ALA A 31 21.16 56.93 -26.48
N LEU A 32 22.21 56.92 -27.32
CA LEU A 32 22.92 55.69 -27.72
C LEU A 32 23.58 55.00 -26.51
N LYS A 33 24.19 55.78 -25.61
CA LYS A 33 24.73 55.28 -24.34
C LYS A 33 23.64 54.64 -23.50
N HIS A 34 22.48 55.29 -23.33
CA HIS A 34 21.36 54.72 -22.59
C HIS A 34 20.74 53.49 -23.28
N ALA A 35 20.91 53.33 -24.59
CA ALA A 35 20.51 52.14 -25.33
C ALA A 35 21.60 51.04 -25.37
N ALA A 36 22.70 51.20 -24.63
CA ALA A 36 23.88 50.32 -24.64
C ALA A 36 24.53 50.14 -26.04
N GLN A 37 24.32 51.09 -26.96
CA GLN A 37 24.87 51.08 -28.31
C GLN A 37 26.24 51.79 -28.36
N TYR A 38 27.19 51.26 -27.58
CA TYR A 38 28.51 51.89 -27.35
C TYR A 38 29.38 51.98 -28.61
N LEU A 39 29.32 50.97 -29.50
CA LEU A 39 30.02 51.00 -30.79
C LEU A 39 29.50 52.14 -31.67
N THR A 40 28.17 52.22 -31.84
CA THR A 40 27.50 53.28 -32.60
C THR A 40 27.78 54.67 -32.00
N ALA A 41 27.84 54.78 -30.67
CA ALA A 41 28.20 56.02 -29.99
C ALA A 41 29.64 56.44 -30.29
N ARG A 42 30.60 55.50 -30.33
CA ARG A 42 32.00 55.76 -30.71
C ARG A 42 32.12 56.19 -32.17
N GLU A 43 31.48 55.48 -33.09
CA GLU A 43 31.45 55.84 -34.52
C GLU A 43 30.86 57.25 -34.73
N LEU A 44 29.79 57.59 -34.01
CA LEU A 44 29.20 58.93 -34.05
C LEU A 44 30.14 60.01 -33.50
N LEU A 45 30.87 59.71 -32.42
CA LEU A 45 31.87 60.62 -31.85
C LEU A 45 33.07 60.82 -32.79
N ASP A 46 33.53 59.78 -33.47
CA ASP A 46 34.61 59.86 -34.47
C ASP A 46 34.19 60.70 -35.69
N ALA A 47 32.97 60.51 -36.17
CA ALA A 47 32.39 61.33 -37.24
C ALA A 47 32.21 62.79 -36.80
N ALA A 48 31.74 63.03 -35.57
CA ALA A 48 31.63 64.37 -34.99
C ALA A 48 33.00 65.05 -34.85
N GLU A 49 34.03 64.30 -34.47
CA GLU A 49 35.41 64.80 -34.39
C GLU A 49 35.95 65.20 -35.77
N ALA A 50 35.73 64.37 -36.79
CA ALA A 50 36.10 64.68 -38.17
C ALA A 50 35.38 65.94 -38.68
N LEU A 51 34.08 66.07 -38.40
CA LEU A 51 33.28 67.25 -38.76
C LEU A 51 33.79 68.52 -38.07
N ALA A 52 34.08 68.45 -36.76
CA ALA A 52 34.63 69.58 -36.02
C ALA A 52 36.03 69.97 -36.55
N LYS A 53 36.87 69.02 -37.01
CA LYS A 53 38.20 69.30 -37.59
C LYS A 53 38.05 70.02 -38.93
N ALA A 54 37.09 69.58 -39.75
CA ALA A 54 36.77 70.20 -41.02
C ALA A 54 36.22 71.64 -40.84
N LEU A 55 35.34 71.85 -39.85
CA LEU A 55 34.81 73.18 -39.51
C LEU A 55 35.88 74.10 -38.91
N ALA A 56 36.81 73.59 -38.09
CA ALA A 56 37.92 74.36 -37.54
C ALA A 56 38.88 74.91 -38.61
N ARG A 57 39.15 74.09 -39.65
CA ARG A 57 40.02 74.46 -40.78
C ARG A 57 39.36 75.41 -41.76
N THR A 58 38.03 75.56 -41.70
CA THR A 58 37.26 76.44 -42.59
C THR A 58 37.16 77.83 -41.97
N PRO A 59 37.63 78.91 -42.63
CA PRO A 59 37.54 80.26 -42.04
C PRO A 59 36.09 80.64 -41.69
N GLY A 60 35.84 81.17 -40.49
CA GLY A 60 34.49 81.44 -39.97
C GLY A 60 33.68 80.20 -39.54
N GLY A 61 34.26 79.00 -39.59
CA GLY A 61 33.58 77.73 -39.30
C GLY A 61 33.28 77.52 -37.81
N LEU A 62 34.31 77.47 -36.97
CA LEU A 62 34.20 77.47 -35.50
C LEU A 62 34.73 78.81 -34.98
N THR A 63 33.85 79.76 -34.73
CA THR A 63 34.23 81.11 -34.27
C THR A 63 34.44 81.11 -32.76
N ARG A 64 35.63 81.51 -32.29
CA ARG A 64 35.78 82.01 -30.91
C ARG A 64 34.89 83.24 -30.76
N PRO A 65 34.05 83.34 -29.71
CA PRO A 65 33.18 84.49 -29.54
C PRO A 65 34.02 85.77 -29.47
N THR A 66 33.75 86.72 -30.37
CA THR A 66 34.23 88.11 -30.29
C THR A 66 33.16 88.97 -29.64
N ALA A 67 33.54 90.14 -29.11
CA ALA A 67 32.65 91.06 -28.37
C ALA A 67 31.39 91.50 -29.15
N GLU A 68 31.35 91.31 -30.47
CA GLU A 68 30.26 91.71 -31.36
C GLU A 68 29.21 90.60 -31.62
N THR A 69 29.41 89.38 -31.11
CA THR A 69 28.48 88.25 -31.34
C THR A 69 27.40 88.20 -30.25
N SER A 70 26.19 88.68 -30.53
CA SER A 70 25.08 88.80 -29.54
C SER A 70 24.47 87.47 -29.10
N THR A 71 24.74 86.36 -29.80
CA THR A 71 24.31 85.01 -29.41
C THR A 71 25.47 84.27 -28.76
N VAL A 72 25.34 84.00 -27.46
CA VAL A 72 26.26 83.13 -26.71
C VAL A 72 26.30 81.75 -27.39
N PRO A 73 27.42 81.31 -27.98
CA PRO A 73 27.52 79.99 -28.57
C PRO A 73 27.37 78.94 -27.46
N GLY A 74 26.64 77.86 -27.73
CA GLY A 74 26.57 76.71 -26.83
C GLY A 74 27.97 76.19 -26.48
N PRO A 75 28.15 75.54 -25.32
CA PRO A 75 29.47 75.15 -24.81
C PRO A 75 30.27 74.30 -25.82
N LEU A 76 29.60 73.50 -26.66
CA LEU A 76 30.19 72.66 -27.71
C LEU A 76 30.76 73.45 -28.90
N LEU A 77 30.28 74.67 -29.14
CA LEU A 77 30.83 75.56 -30.16
C LEU A 77 31.98 76.42 -29.64
N ARG A 78 32.16 76.50 -28.31
CA ARG A 78 33.28 77.21 -27.65
C ARG A 78 34.52 76.33 -27.55
N ASP A 79 34.36 75.09 -27.10
CA ASP A 79 35.41 74.07 -27.07
C ASP A 79 34.85 72.68 -27.49
N PRO A 80 34.75 72.41 -28.81
CA PRO A 80 34.25 71.13 -29.29
C PRO A 80 35.15 69.96 -28.90
N TRP A 81 36.45 70.19 -28.68
CA TRP A 81 37.39 69.12 -28.37
C TRP A 81 37.24 68.64 -26.94
N GLU A 82 37.17 69.55 -25.99
CA GLU A 82 36.97 69.19 -24.59
C GLU A 82 35.68 68.38 -24.40
N ILE A 83 34.58 68.79 -25.05
CA ILE A 83 33.28 68.13 -24.90
C ILE A 83 33.23 66.79 -25.62
N LEU A 84 33.74 66.67 -26.85
CA LEU A 84 33.79 65.38 -27.54
C LEU A 84 34.71 64.39 -26.81
N HIS A 85 35.86 64.85 -26.28
CA HIS A 85 36.73 64.00 -25.46
C HIS A 85 36.10 63.60 -24.14
N ARG A 86 35.34 64.49 -23.50
CA ARG A 86 34.57 64.16 -22.29
C ARG A 86 33.50 63.11 -22.59
N LEU A 87 32.71 63.30 -23.65
CA LEU A 87 31.71 62.31 -24.07
C LEU A 87 32.33 60.96 -24.42
N ARG A 88 33.50 60.95 -25.07
CA ARG A 88 34.23 59.71 -25.36
C ARG A 88 34.69 58.99 -24.08
N ARG A 89 35.22 59.73 -23.10
CA ARG A 89 35.56 59.18 -21.77
C ARG A 89 34.32 58.66 -21.04
N ASP A 90 33.22 59.38 -21.09
CA ASP A 90 31.97 58.99 -20.45
C ASP A 90 31.37 57.72 -21.10
N VAL A 91 31.43 57.59 -22.43
CA VAL A 91 31.00 56.39 -23.17
C VAL A 91 31.91 55.21 -22.85
N ALA A 92 33.24 55.39 -22.88
CA ALA A 92 34.20 54.33 -22.57
C ALA A 92 34.08 53.85 -21.11
N HIS A 93 33.89 54.76 -20.16
CA HIS A 93 33.66 54.42 -18.76
C HIS A 93 32.36 53.64 -18.58
N ALA A 94 31.26 54.09 -19.20
CA ALA A 94 29.98 53.39 -19.14
C ALA A 94 30.02 52.01 -19.80
N GLU A 95 30.74 51.86 -20.92
CA GLU A 95 30.97 50.55 -21.57
C GLU A 95 31.76 49.62 -20.66
N ALA A 96 32.85 50.09 -20.04
CA ALA A 96 33.63 49.30 -19.09
C ALA A 96 32.79 48.85 -17.90
N THR A 97 32.05 49.76 -17.25
CA THR A 97 31.16 49.40 -16.13
C THR A 97 30.08 48.40 -16.55
N TYR A 98 29.52 48.53 -17.75
CA TYR A 98 28.55 47.58 -18.28
C TYR A 98 29.15 46.18 -18.48
N GLN A 99 30.36 46.08 -19.04
CA GLN A 99 31.06 44.81 -19.20
C GLN A 99 31.45 44.18 -17.86
N ASP A 100 31.87 44.98 -16.88
CA ASP A 100 32.16 44.50 -15.53
C ASP A 100 30.91 43.89 -14.90
N ARG A 101 29.75 44.56 -14.99
CA ARG A 101 28.47 44.04 -14.47
C ARG A 101 27.97 42.80 -15.22
N LEU A 102 28.18 42.71 -16.52
CA LEU A 102 27.87 41.50 -17.28
C LEU A 102 28.76 40.33 -16.84
N SER A 103 30.04 40.59 -16.56
CA SER A 103 30.96 39.57 -16.06
C SER A 103 30.55 39.11 -14.65
N GLU A 104 30.15 40.02 -13.77
CA GLU A 104 29.57 39.69 -12.45
C GLU A 104 28.30 38.84 -12.59
N LEU A 105 27.42 39.18 -13.54
CA LEU A 105 26.21 38.40 -13.83
C LEU A 105 26.57 36.98 -14.27
N GLU A 106 27.48 36.81 -15.23
CA GLU A 106 27.89 35.48 -15.71
C GLU A 106 28.53 34.64 -14.59
N VAL A 107 29.36 35.26 -13.75
CA VAL A 107 29.94 34.58 -12.57
C VAL A 107 28.83 34.13 -11.60
N ALA A 108 27.85 34.99 -11.34
CA ALA A 108 26.71 34.65 -10.48
C ALA A 108 25.85 33.53 -11.07
N GLU A 109 25.59 33.55 -12.38
CA GLU A 109 24.88 32.49 -13.10
C GLU A 109 25.66 31.16 -13.03
N VAL A 110 26.98 31.16 -13.25
CA VAL A 110 27.84 29.97 -13.12
C VAL A 110 27.79 29.37 -11.71
N GLN A 111 27.69 30.22 -10.69
CA GLN A 111 27.54 29.79 -9.29
C GLN A 111 26.11 29.37 -8.94
N LEU A 112 25.15 29.59 -9.85
CA LEU A 112 23.71 29.43 -9.63
C LEU A 112 23.18 30.29 -8.47
N ASP A 113 23.81 31.45 -8.25
CA ASP A 113 23.43 32.43 -7.23
C ASP A 113 22.45 33.45 -7.83
N ARG A 114 21.17 33.17 -7.62
CA ARG A 114 20.05 33.97 -8.13
C ARG A 114 20.00 35.38 -7.55
N ASP A 115 20.39 35.53 -6.28
CA ASP A 115 20.35 36.83 -5.60
C ASP A 115 21.49 37.71 -6.09
N ALA A 116 22.69 37.16 -6.27
CA ALA A 116 23.82 37.86 -6.87
C ALA A 116 23.54 38.25 -8.33
N ALA A 117 22.94 37.34 -9.12
CA ALA A 117 22.56 37.62 -10.50
C ALA A 117 21.52 38.74 -10.59
N ARG A 118 20.52 38.73 -9.70
CA ARG A 118 19.52 39.81 -9.61
C ARG A 118 20.16 41.14 -9.23
N ALA A 119 21.07 41.14 -8.25
CA ALA A 119 21.79 42.35 -7.84
C ALA A 119 22.65 42.93 -8.97
N ALA A 120 23.32 42.08 -9.77
CA ALA A 120 24.06 42.50 -10.95
C ALA A 120 23.14 43.16 -12.00
N ILE A 121 21.97 42.56 -12.27
CA ILE A 121 20.96 43.11 -13.19
C ILE A 121 20.39 44.43 -12.65
N ASP A 122 20.12 44.55 -11.37
CA ASP A 122 19.63 45.81 -10.78
C ASP A 122 20.71 46.90 -10.79
N GLY A 123 21.99 46.53 -10.66
CA GLY A 123 23.13 47.42 -10.90
C GLY A 123 23.20 47.92 -12.34
N ILE A 124 22.94 47.04 -13.32
CA ILE A 124 22.77 47.43 -14.73
C ILE A 124 21.56 48.35 -14.88
N ALA A 125 20.43 48.00 -14.28
CA ALA A 125 19.20 48.78 -14.33
C ALA A 125 19.37 50.18 -13.74
N ALA A 126 20.22 50.38 -12.73
CA ALA A 126 20.50 51.71 -12.18
C ALA A 126 21.25 52.64 -13.16
N MET A 127 22.02 52.07 -14.11
CA MET A 127 22.72 52.84 -15.15
C MET A 127 21.79 53.28 -16.30
N TYR A 128 20.63 52.64 -16.42
CA TYR A 128 19.68 52.83 -17.50
C TYR A 128 18.32 53.28 -16.97
N THR A 129 17.47 53.87 -17.80
CA THR A 129 16.08 54.10 -17.40
C THR A 129 15.36 52.74 -17.31
N GLY A 130 14.52 52.52 -16.29
CA GLY A 130 13.91 51.22 -15.97
C GLY A 130 13.06 50.54 -17.07
N ALA A 131 12.80 51.22 -18.20
CA ALA A 131 12.11 50.69 -19.38
C ALA A 131 13.07 50.25 -20.51
N ASN A 132 14.37 50.09 -20.24
CA ASN A 132 15.34 49.67 -21.25
C ASN A 132 15.15 48.19 -21.66
N GLU A 133 15.06 47.94 -22.97
CA GLU A 133 14.95 46.61 -23.58
C GLU A 133 16.08 45.65 -23.13
N VAL A 134 17.29 46.17 -22.93
CA VAL A 134 18.44 45.37 -22.47
C VAL A 134 18.17 44.77 -21.09
N VAL A 135 17.68 45.59 -20.14
CA VAL A 135 17.36 45.15 -18.78
C VAL A 135 16.20 44.16 -18.79
N ALA A 136 15.19 44.38 -19.66
CA ALA A 136 14.08 43.45 -19.81
C ALA A 136 14.56 42.06 -20.30
N LYS A 137 15.45 42.00 -21.30
CA LYS A 137 16.05 40.75 -21.78
C LYS A 137 16.88 40.05 -20.72
N LEU A 138 17.66 40.78 -19.93
CA LEU A 138 18.44 40.20 -18.82
C LEU A 138 17.54 39.64 -17.72
N ARG A 139 16.43 40.33 -17.38
CA ARG A 139 15.44 39.83 -16.42
C ARG A 139 14.72 38.59 -16.93
N ASP A 140 14.38 38.54 -18.22
CA ASP A 140 13.78 37.36 -18.84
C ASP A 140 14.74 36.16 -18.82
N ARG A 141 16.02 36.39 -19.16
CA ARG A 141 17.10 35.39 -19.01
C ARG A 141 17.21 34.87 -17.59
N LEU A 142 17.21 35.75 -16.58
CA LEU A 142 17.26 35.34 -15.17
C LEU A 142 16.01 34.54 -14.77
N ASN A 143 14.81 34.96 -15.20
CA ASN A 143 13.57 34.22 -14.91
C ASN A 143 13.60 32.80 -15.52
N LYS A 144 14.16 32.66 -16.73
CA LYS A 144 14.36 31.37 -17.38
C LYS A 144 15.36 30.51 -16.60
N LEU A 145 16.47 31.09 -16.12
CA LEU A 145 17.42 30.39 -15.25
C LEU A 145 16.77 29.96 -13.92
N ASP A 146 16.03 30.86 -13.28
CA ASP A 146 15.31 30.61 -12.03
C ASP A 146 14.36 29.42 -12.16
N PHE A 147 13.65 29.33 -13.28
CA PHE A 147 12.79 28.19 -13.58
C PHE A 147 13.56 26.87 -13.61
N PHE A 148 14.73 26.82 -14.27
CA PHE A 148 15.57 25.62 -14.29
C PHE A 148 16.12 25.28 -12.91
N VAL A 149 16.64 26.27 -12.17
CA VAL A 149 17.19 26.07 -10.82
C VAL A 149 16.12 25.53 -9.87
N GLN A 150 14.92 26.13 -9.84
CA GLN A 150 13.83 25.64 -9.00
C GLN A 150 13.42 24.21 -9.38
N ARG A 151 13.33 23.90 -10.67
CA ARG A 151 13.01 22.56 -11.15
C ARG A 151 14.07 21.55 -10.74
N ILE A 152 15.36 21.86 -10.90
CA ILE A 152 16.48 21.01 -10.48
C ILE A 152 16.44 20.77 -8.96
N GLY A 153 16.23 21.81 -8.16
CA GLY A 153 16.14 21.71 -6.70
C GLY A 153 14.99 20.81 -6.21
N SER A 154 13.85 20.83 -6.92
CA SER A 154 12.69 19.99 -6.58
C SER A 154 12.90 18.48 -6.82
N LEU A 155 13.92 18.10 -7.61
CA LEU A 155 14.20 16.72 -8.01
C LEU A 155 15.28 16.04 -7.15
N THR A 156 15.57 16.59 -5.97
CA THR A 156 16.60 16.05 -5.06
C THR A 156 16.28 14.63 -4.58
N GLY A 157 15.01 14.33 -4.27
CA GLY A 157 14.57 13.02 -3.76
C GLY A 157 14.84 11.86 -4.73
N PRO A 158 14.29 11.90 -5.97
CA PRO A 158 14.48 10.83 -6.94
C PRO A 158 15.94 10.50 -7.27
N VAL A 159 16.83 11.51 -7.32
CA VAL A 159 18.27 11.29 -7.55
C VAL A 159 18.92 10.64 -6.33
N GLY A 160 18.53 11.09 -5.12
CA GLY A 160 18.96 10.47 -3.87
C GLY A 160 18.56 9.00 -3.80
N ASP A 161 17.35 8.65 -4.25
CA ASP A 161 16.87 7.26 -4.30
C ASP A 161 17.67 6.41 -5.30
N VAL A 162 18.00 6.95 -6.49
CA VAL A 162 18.88 6.26 -7.46
C VAL A 162 20.27 6.04 -6.88
N ALA A 163 20.87 7.06 -6.25
CA ALA A 163 22.18 6.96 -5.63
C ALA A 163 22.19 5.92 -4.51
N ALA A 164 21.26 6.02 -3.54
CA ALA A 164 21.14 5.08 -2.43
C ALA A 164 20.93 3.63 -2.91
N ARG A 165 20.19 3.45 -4.01
CA ARG A 165 20.00 2.13 -4.62
C ARG A 165 21.32 1.60 -5.19
N LEU A 166 22.03 2.38 -6.00
CA LEU A 166 23.30 1.96 -6.58
C LEU A 166 24.38 1.71 -5.52
N ASP A 167 24.39 2.49 -4.43
CA ASP A 167 25.23 2.26 -3.25
C ASP A 167 24.92 0.90 -2.59
N THR A 168 23.64 0.58 -2.40
CA THR A 168 23.20 -0.71 -1.84
C THR A 168 23.64 -1.88 -2.72
N GLU A 169 23.72 -1.66 -4.04
CA GLU A 169 24.18 -2.64 -5.02
C GLU A 169 25.72 -2.63 -5.22
N GLY A 170 26.44 -1.77 -4.48
CA GLY A 170 27.91 -1.66 -4.55
C GLY A 170 28.43 -1.18 -5.92
N ARG A 171 27.63 -0.44 -6.69
CA ARG A 171 27.99 0.01 -8.04
C ARG A 171 28.54 1.43 -8.02
N PRO A 172 29.72 1.71 -8.60
CA PRO A 172 30.23 3.08 -8.69
C PRO A 172 29.40 3.89 -9.69
N HIS A 173 28.94 5.08 -9.30
CA HIS A 173 28.00 5.87 -10.12
C HIS A 173 28.26 7.38 -10.18
N GLY A 174 29.14 7.95 -9.35
CA GLY A 174 29.51 9.37 -9.41
C GLY A 174 28.38 10.39 -9.10
N LEU A 175 27.20 9.93 -8.68
CA LEU A 175 26.00 10.77 -8.47
C LEU A 175 26.12 11.75 -7.30
N ALA A 176 27.18 11.70 -6.49
CA ALA A 176 27.42 12.63 -5.39
C ALA A 176 27.42 14.09 -5.87
N GLU A 177 27.99 14.37 -7.04
CA GLU A 177 28.01 15.71 -7.64
C GLU A 177 26.61 16.17 -8.10
N VAL A 178 25.78 15.24 -8.56
CA VAL A 178 24.38 15.50 -8.96
C VAL A 178 23.52 15.82 -7.73
N VAL A 179 23.69 15.06 -6.64
CA VAL A 179 23.03 15.34 -5.36
C VAL A 179 23.48 16.70 -4.81
N ALA A 180 24.78 17.01 -4.87
CA ALA A 180 25.29 18.31 -4.46
C ALA A 180 24.72 19.47 -5.30
N LEU A 181 24.59 19.29 -6.61
CA LEU A 181 23.98 20.27 -7.52
C LEU A 181 22.49 20.49 -7.19
N THR A 182 21.72 19.43 -7.04
CA THR A 182 20.28 19.51 -6.70
C THR A 182 20.07 20.18 -5.35
N LEU A 183 20.87 19.85 -4.32
CA LEU A 183 20.85 20.52 -3.02
C LEU A 183 21.21 22.01 -3.10
N ARG A 184 22.19 22.37 -3.94
CA ARG A 184 22.55 23.78 -4.17
C ARG A 184 21.38 24.57 -4.76
N CYS A 185 20.67 23.95 -5.70
CA CYS A 185 19.49 24.54 -6.35
C CYS A 185 18.24 24.55 -5.45
N ALA A 186 18.16 23.63 -4.47
CA ALA A 186 17.04 23.52 -3.54
C ALA A 186 17.02 24.62 -2.46
N LYS A 187 18.05 25.47 -2.37
CA LYS A 187 18.07 26.58 -1.41
C LYS A 187 16.82 27.46 -1.61
N PRO A 188 16.05 27.75 -0.53
CA PRO A 188 14.80 28.48 -0.64
C PRO A 188 15.07 29.89 -1.18
N SER A 189 14.57 30.18 -2.37
CA SER A 189 14.43 31.57 -2.81
C SER A 189 13.38 32.23 -1.93
N THR A 190 13.73 33.37 -1.36
CA THR A 190 12.84 34.25 -0.61
C THR A 190 11.67 34.71 -1.50
N GLY A 191 10.57 33.95 -1.52
CA GLY A 191 9.27 34.46 -1.99
C GLY A 191 8.57 33.78 -3.16
N THR A 192 8.79 32.50 -3.46
CA THR A 192 8.00 31.80 -4.50
C THR A 192 7.30 30.55 -3.95
N GLN A 193 6.00 30.41 -4.25
CA GLN A 193 5.14 29.27 -3.86
C GLN A 193 5.80 27.93 -4.19
N GLU A 194 5.67 26.94 -3.29
CA GLU A 194 6.08 25.54 -3.50
C GLU A 194 5.31 24.91 -4.69
N THR A 195 5.73 25.16 -5.92
CA THR A 195 5.37 24.29 -7.04
C THR A 195 6.20 23.02 -6.92
N ARG A 196 5.63 21.98 -6.29
CA ARG A 196 6.22 20.65 -6.29
C ARG A 196 6.17 20.08 -7.71
N HIS A 197 7.23 20.29 -8.47
CA HIS A 197 7.38 19.61 -9.75
C HIS A 197 7.51 18.11 -9.50
N ARG A 198 6.62 17.32 -10.11
CA ARG A 198 6.72 15.86 -10.12
C ARG A 198 7.61 15.45 -11.30
N GLY A 199 8.59 14.60 -11.03
CA GLY A 199 9.43 13.97 -12.04
C GLY A 199 10.53 13.14 -11.38
N GLY A 200 11.13 12.20 -12.11
CA GLY A 200 12.29 11.44 -11.67
C GLY A 200 13.60 11.81 -12.38
N ALA A 201 14.58 10.90 -12.34
CA ALA A 201 15.95 11.15 -12.80
C ALA A 201 16.03 11.53 -14.29
N ARG A 202 15.17 10.96 -15.15
CA ARG A 202 15.07 11.37 -16.57
C ARG A 202 14.68 12.83 -16.73
N THR A 203 13.67 13.27 -15.98
CA THR A 203 13.22 14.66 -16.03
C THR A 203 14.34 15.61 -15.64
N LEU A 204 15.14 15.24 -14.63
CA LEU A 204 16.32 16.01 -14.27
C LEU A 204 17.34 16.03 -15.42
N HIS A 205 17.67 14.88 -15.99
CA HIS A 205 18.63 14.80 -17.11
C HIS A 205 18.23 15.68 -18.29
N ASP A 206 16.95 15.64 -18.69
CA ASP A 206 16.42 16.51 -19.75
C ASP A 206 16.47 17.99 -19.38
N THR A 207 16.21 18.31 -18.10
CA THR A 207 16.30 19.68 -17.58
C THR A 207 17.74 20.20 -17.61
N LEU A 208 18.73 19.38 -17.22
CA LEU A 208 20.14 19.75 -17.28
C LEU A 208 20.63 19.93 -18.73
N ARG A 209 20.19 19.06 -19.65
CA ARG A 209 20.51 19.18 -21.08
C ARG A 209 19.93 20.45 -21.69
N GLN A 210 18.68 20.78 -21.36
CA GLN A 210 18.05 22.01 -21.83
C GLN A 210 18.72 23.25 -21.23
N LEU A 211 19.11 23.19 -19.95
CA LEU A 211 19.85 24.27 -19.28
C LEU A 211 21.18 24.54 -19.98
N LEU A 212 21.97 23.51 -20.31
CA LEU A 212 23.23 23.66 -21.03
C LEU A 212 23.04 24.19 -22.46
N HIS A 213 21.94 23.82 -23.12
CA HIS A 213 21.60 24.37 -24.44
C HIS A 213 21.26 25.87 -24.38
N ASP A 214 20.46 26.27 -23.40
CA ASP A 214 20.01 27.65 -23.23
C ASP A 214 21.09 28.56 -22.60
N PHE A 215 21.98 27.99 -21.79
CA PHE A 215 23.03 28.68 -21.04
C PHE A 215 24.38 27.95 -21.15
N PRO A 216 25.07 28.01 -22.31
CA PRO A 216 26.31 27.26 -22.54
C PRO A 216 27.47 27.60 -21.61
N HIS A 217 27.50 28.81 -21.03
CA HIS A 217 28.51 29.23 -20.06
C HIS A 217 28.42 28.47 -18.73
N LEU A 218 27.32 27.73 -18.47
CA LEU A 218 27.16 26.89 -17.27
C LEU A 218 27.83 25.52 -17.38
N GLU A 219 28.42 25.17 -18.53
CA GLU A 219 29.11 23.90 -18.77
C GLU A 219 30.11 23.53 -17.64
N PRO A 220 30.95 24.44 -17.10
CA PRO A 220 31.90 24.10 -16.04
C PRO A 220 31.25 23.63 -14.73
N THR A 221 30.00 24.04 -14.47
CA THR A 221 29.27 23.73 -13.23
C THR A 221 28.28 22.59 -13.41
N VAL A 222 27.63 22.52 -14.58
CA VAL A 222 26.50 21.59 -14.83
C VAL A 222 26.90 20.41 -15.72
N GLY A 223 27.94 20.55 -16.55
CA GLY A 223 28.35 19.52 -17.51
C GLY A 223 28.75 18.20 -16.86
N ALA A 224 29.64 18.23 -15.86
CA ALA A 224 30.07 17.03 -15.14
C ALA A 224 28.91 16.34 -14.40
N PRO A 225 28.06 17.04 -13.62
CA PRO A 225 26.84 16.45 -13.04
C PRO A 225 25.88 15.87 -14.08
N ALA A 226 25.67 16.52 -15.22
CA ALA A 226 24.80 16.00 -16.28
C ALA A 226 25.33 14.69 -16.86
N ALA A 227 26.64 14.62 -17.12
CA ALA A 227 27.31 13.40 -17.58
C ALA A 227 27.27 12.28 -16.52
N ALA A 228 27.51 12.61 -15.25
CA ALA A 228 27.43 11.67 -14.14
C ALA A 228 26.01 11.10 -13.97
N LEU A 229 24.97 11.94 -14.12
CA LEU A 229 23.59 11.49 -14.10
C LEU A 229 23.29 10.52 -15.25
N ALA A 230 23.71 10.84 -16.47
CA ALA A 230 23.53 9.96 -17.63
C ALA A 230 24.21 8.59 -17.44
N ALA A 231 25.44 8.59 -16.90
CA ALA A 231 26.17 7.37 -16.57
C ALA A 231 25.48 6.57 -15.47
N GLY A 232 25.09 7.22 -14.36
CA GLY A 232 24.39 6.56 -13.25
C GLY A 232 23.04 5.96 -13.66
N MET A 233 22.28 6.63 -14.53
CA MET A 233 21.03 6.10 -15.10
C MET A 233 21.28 4.86 -15.98
N ARG A 234 22.37 4.84 -16.75
CA ARG A 234 22.77 3.66 -17.51
C ARG A 234 23.11 2.50 -16.59
N THR A 235 23.95 2.71 -15.58
CA THR A 235 24.30 1.68 -14.59
C THR A 235 23.07 1.18 -13.83
N PHE A 236 22.14 2.07 -13.47
CA PHE A 236 20.87 1.70 -12.85
C PHE A 236 20.00 0.79 -13.75
N THR A 237 20.00 1.08 -15.05
CA THR A 237 19.30 0.26 -16.04
C THR A 237 19.98 -1.10 -16.24
N GLU A 238 21.31 -1.15 -16.25
CA GLU A 238 22.09 -2.41 -16.30
C GLU A 238 21.80 -3.29 -15.08
N VAL A 239 21.78 -2.72 -13.87
CA VAL A 239 21.43 -3.43 -12.63
C VAL A 239 20.00 -3.99 -12.68
N ALA A 240 19.06 -3.26 -13.29
CA ALA A 240 17.70 -3.76 -13.47
C ALA A 240 17.66 -4.95 -14.45
N TRP A 241 18.40 -4.88 -15.55
CA TRP A 241 18.54 -6.01 -16.48
C TRP A 241 19.19 -7.24 -15.83
N GLU A 242 20.22 -7.06 -15.02
CA GLU A 242 20.84 -8.17 -14.27
C GLU A 242 19.83 -8.85 -13.33
N ALA A 243 19.00 -8.06 -12.64
CA ALA A 243 17.96 -8.59 -11.75
C ALA A 243 16.84 -9.32 -12.52
N VAL A 244 16.48 -8.84 -13.71
CA VAL A 244 15.55 -9.54 -14.63
C VAL A 244 16.18 -10.85 -15.10
N ASP A 245 17.42 -10.83 -15.60
CA ASP A 245 18.13 -12.02 -16.08
C ASP A 245 18.32 -13.06 -14.95
N GLU A 246 18.52 -12.61 -13.71
CA GLU A 246 18.53 -13.48 -12.53
C GLU A 246 17.16 -14.06 -12.20
N ALA A 247 16.10 -13.25 -12.24
CA ALA A 247 14.73 -13.69 -12.00
C ALA A 247 14.28 -14.71 -13.05
N GLU A 248 14.58 -14.48 -14.32
CA GLU A 248 14.32 -15.42 -15.41
C GLU A 248 15.08 -16.73 -15.20
N ARG A 249 16.40 -16.69 -14.93
CA ARG A 249 17.16 -17.92 -14.65
C ARG A 249 16.57 -18.73 -13.50
N LYS A 250 16.16 -18.06 -12.42
CA LYS A 250 15.49 -18.70 -11.27
C LYS A 250 14.11 -19.26 -11.64
N LEU A 251 13.33 -18.58 -12.47
CA LEU A 251 12.04 -19.10 -12.94
C LEU A 251 12.17 -20.36 -13.80
N HIS A 252 13.31 -20.56 -14.46
CA HIS A 252 13.60 -21.77 -15.24
C HIS A 252 14.29 -22.87 -14.41
N SER A 253 14.68 -22.62 -13.15
CA SER A 253 15.27 -23.66 -12.31
C SER A 253 14.20 -24.63 -11.79
N THR A 254 14.57 -25.90 -11.61
CA THR A 254 13.72 -26.89 -10.95
C THR A 254 14.44 -27.35 -9.68
N PRO A 255 13.90 -27.07 -8.48
CA PRO A 255 12.60 -26.44 -8.21
C PRO A 255 12.60 -24.91 -8.46
N VAL A 256 11.42 -24.31 -8.71
CA VAL A 256 11.23 -22.87 -8.92
C VAL A 256 11.19 -22.13 -7.57
N PRO A 257 12.13 -21.22 -7.28
CA PRO A 257 12.23 -20.55 -5.99
C PRO A 257 11.34 -19.30 -5.96
N ILE A 258 10.04 -19.51 -5.71
CA ILE A 258 9.02 -18.45 -5.72
C ILE A 258 9.39 -17.25 -4.83
N ARG A 259 9.83 -17.48 -3.58
CA ARG A 259 10.19 -16.41 -2.63
C ARG A 259 11.41 -15.59 -3.08
N PRO A 260 12.54 -16.21 -3.50
CA PRO A 260 13.65 -15.47 -4.09
C PRO A 260 13.28 -14.67 -5.35
N VAL A 261 12.45 -15.22 -6.25
CA VAL A 261 12.00 -14.49 -7.44
C VAL A 261 11.10 -13.31 -7.05
N GLN A 262 10.21 -13.48 -6.07
CA GLN A 262 9.39 -12.39 -5.53
C GLN A 262 10.26 -11.25 -4.99
N LYS A 263 11.31 -11.54 -4.21
CA LYS A 263 12.22 -10.50 -3.70
C LYS A 263 12.92 -9.73 -4.83
N LEU A 264 13.29 -10.40 -5.92
CA LEU A 264 13.86 -9.75 -7.10
C LEU A 264 12.84 -8.83 -7.79
N LEU A 265 11.58 -9.28 -7.89
CA LEU A 265 10.50 -8.48 -8.45
C LEU A 265 10.18 -7.26 -7.57
N ASP A 266 10.10 -7.43 -6.25
CA ASP A 266 9.90 -6.32 -5.30
C ASP A 266 11.04 -5.29 -5.41
N ARG A 267 12.27 -5.76 -5.61
CA ARG A 267 13.43 -4.92 -5.91
C ARG A 267 13.25 -4.13 -7.21
N LEU A 268 12.81 -4.78 -8.30
CA LEU A 268 12.56 -4.14 -9.58
C LEU A 268 11.42 -3.12 -9.51
N ASP A 269 10.36 -3.43 -8.76
CA ASP A 269 9.24 -2.51 -8.53
C ASP A 269 9.65 -1.30 -7.70
N GLY A 270 10.52 -1.47 -6.71
CA GLY A 270 11.12 -0.36 -5.97
C GLY A 270 12.01 0.55 -6.82
N MET A 271 12.51 0.07 -7.96
CA MET A 271 13.33 0.87 -8.89
C MET A 271 12.50 1.72 -9.87
N ARG A 272 11.24 1.35 -10.15
CA ARG A 272 10.36 2.04 -11.12
C ARG A 272 10.07 3.51 -10.76
N PRO A 273 9.74 3.89 -9.50
CA PRO A 273 9.39 5.26 -9.14
C PRO A 273 10.48 6.30 -9.41
N ALA A 274 11.75 5.87 -9.50
CA ALA A 274 12.87 6.75 -9.76
C ALA A 274 12.88 7.34 -11.19
N GLU A 275 12.08 6.77 -12.11
CA GLU A 275 12.04 7.11 -13.54
C GLU A 275 13.46 7.20 -14.16
N ALA A 276 14.34 6.27 -13.79
CA ALA A 276 15.76 6.32 -14.14
C ALA A 276 16.15 5.41 -15.33
N TYR A 277 15.22 4.59 -15.84
CA TYR A 277 15.51 3.68 -16.95
C TYR A 277 15.73 4.41 -18.28
N VAL A 278 16.82 4.06 -18.95
CA VAL A 278 17.25 4.64 -20.25
C VAL A 278 17.47 3.54 -21.29
N ASP A 279 17.49 3.92 -22.57
CA ASP A 279 17.83 2.99 -23.63
C ASP A 279 19.35 2.69 -23.63
N ILE A 280 19.70 1.42 -23.81
CA ILE A 280 21.07 0.90 -23.94
C ILE A 280 21.22 0.35 -25.36
N PRO A 281 22.40 0.39 -26.00
CA PRO A 281 22.55 0.07 -27.43
C PRO A 281 21.96 -1.25 -27.93
N GLN A 282 21.78 -2.27 -27.07
CA GLN A 282 21.16 -3.55 -27.44
C GLN A 282 19.82 -3.82 -26.75
N ARG A 283 19.40 -2.99 -25.79
CA ARG A 283 18.21 -3.22 -24.96
C ARG A 283 17.51 -1.89 -24.68
N SER A 284 16.29 -1.76 -25.15
CA SER A 284 15.46 -0.58 -24.89
C SER A 284 14.84 -0.60 -23.49
N ARG A 285 14.45 0.57 -23.00
CA ARG A 285 13.67 0.74 -21.77
C ARG A 285 12.33 0.00 -21.85
N GLU A 286 11.66 0.06 -23.00
CA GLU A 286 10.35 -0.59 -23.19
C GLU A 286 10.49 -2.10 -23.05
N GLN A 287 11.51 -2.69 -23.68
CA GLN A 287 11.83 -4.10 -23.50
C GLN A 287 12.12 -4.48 -22.05
N LEU A 288 12.77 -3.61 -21.27
CA LEU A 288 12.99 -3.85 -19.83
C LEU A 288 11.66 -3.89 -19.07
N GLN A 289 10.74 -2.97 -19.37
CA GLN A 289 9.41 -2.96 -18.73
C GLN A 289 8.62 -4.22 -19.09
N ASP A 290 8.61 -4.61 -20.36
CA ASP A 290 7.97 -5.84 -20.83
C ASP A 290 8.58 -7.09 -20.19
N ALA A 291 9.91 -7.13 -20.04
CA ALA A 291 10.60 -8.23 -19.38
C ALA A 291 10.24 -8.34 -17.88
N ILE A 292 10.13 -7.21 -17.17
CA ILE A 292 9.66 -7.20 -15.77
C ILE A 292 8.22 -7.74 -15.68
N GLU A 293 7.32 -7.33 -16.58
CA GLU A 293 5.94 -7.84 -16.60
C GLU A 293 5.88 -9.32 -16.98
N SER A 294 6.73 -9.79 -17.91
CA SER A 294 6.87 -11.20 -18.26
C SER A 294 7.31 -12.04 -17.06
N VAL A 295 8.30 -11.57 -16.29
CA VAL A 295 8.75 -12.21 -15.05
C VAL A 295 7.61 -12.26 -14.03
N ARG A 296 6.86 -11.18 -13.85
CA ARG A 296 5.68 -11.14 -12.95
C ARG A 296 4.64 -12.16 -13.35
N LEU A 297 4.23 -12.19 -14.61
CA LEU A 297 3.23 -13.13 -15.13
C LEU A 297 3.66 -14.58 -14.90
N ARG A 298 4.93 -14.91 -15.18
CA ARG A 298 5.46 -16.26 -14.97
C ARG A 298 5.53 -16.64 -13.50
N LEU A 299 5.87 -15.70 -12.61
CA LEU A 299 5.84 -15.93 -11.17
C LEU A 299 4.43 -16.24 -10.67
N ASP A 300 3.43 -15.49 -11.15
CA ASP A 300 2.03 -15.71 -10.80
C ASP A 300 1.48 -17.03 -11.34
N GLN A 301 1.90 -17.43 -12.55
CA GLN A 301 1.62 -18.77 -13.09
C GLN A 301 2.25 -19.87 -12.22
N ALA A 302 3.50 -19.70 -11.77
CA ALA A 302 4.18 -20.65 -10.90
C ALA A 302 3.47 -20.78 -9.54
N ARG A 303 3.04 -19.66 -8.94
CA ARG A 303 2.25 -19.64 -7.69
C ARG A 303 0.91 -20.34 -7.87
N SER A 304 0.17 -19.98 -8.91
CA SER A 304 -1.14 -20.58 -9.21
C SER A 304 -1.02 -22.09 -9.43
N THR A 305 0.03 -22.53 -10.12
CA THR A 305 0.30 -23.96 -10.35
C THR A 305 0.63 -24.68 -9.04
N ARG A 306 1.46 -24.09 -8.17
CA ARG A 306 1.76 -24.65 -6.85
C ARG A 306 0.49 -24.80 -6.03
N ASP A 307 -0.33 -23.76 -5.97
CA ASP A 307 -1.53 -23.71 -5.14
C ASP A 307 -2.58 -24.70 -5.66
N LEU A 308 -2.77 -24.80 -6.98
CA LEU A 308 -3.64 -25.81 -7.60
C LEU A 308 -3.22 -27.24 -7.26
N ILE A 309 -1.92 -27.55 -7.28
CA ILE A 309 -1.42 -28.88 -6.92
C ILE A 309 -1.61 -29.14 -5.41
N ALA A 310 -1.36 -28.14 -4.57
CA ALA A 310 -1.54 -28.24 -3.13
C ALA A 310 -3.02 -28.46 -2.75
N ASP A 311 -3.94 -27.72 -3.38
CA ASP A 311 -5.38 -27.90 -3.21
C ASP A 311 -5.83 -29.27 -3.73
N GLY A 312 -5.28 -29.72 -4.87
CA GLY A 312 -5.50 -31.06 -5.39
C GLY A 312 -5.07 -32.17 -4.41
N ALA A 313 -3.93 -32.00 -3.75
CA ALA A 313 -3.46 -32.90 -2.71
C ALA A 313 -4.41 -32.90 -1.50
N LYS A 314 -4.85 -31.72 -1.05
CA LYS A 314 -5.79 -31.59 0.07
C LYS A 314 -7.12 -32.28 -0.22
N VAL A 315 -7.71 -32.03 -1.39
CA VAL A 315 -8.95 -32.68 -1.84
C VAL A 315 -8.77 -34.19 -1.94
N ALA A 316 -7.61 -34.67 -2.41
CA ALA A 316 -7.30 -36.10 -2.43
C ALA A 316 -7.20 -36.70 -1.02
N MET A 317 -6.67 -35.97 -0.04
CA MET A 317 -6.65 -36.40 1.37
C MET A 317 -8.06 -36.48 1.95
N GLU A 318 -8.88 -35.45 1.73
CA GLU A 318 -10.28 -35.40 2.19
C GLU A 318 -11.10 -36.56 1.63
N ARG A 319 -10.81 -36.98 0.39
CA ARG A 319 -11.45 -38.14 -0.26
C ARG A 319 -10.78 -39.49 0.05
N GLY A 320 -9.85 -39.57 1.01
CA GLY A 320 -9.17 -40.82 1.36
C GLY A 320 -8.34 -41.43 0.22
N HIS A 321 -7.89 -40.61 -0.74
CA HIS A 321 -6.95 -40.98 -1.81
C HIS A 321 -5.51 -40.63 -1.40
N TYR A 322 -5.04 -41.18 -0.29
CA TYR A 322 -3.74 -40.85 0.31
C TYR A 322 -2.54 -41.07 -0.62
N THR A 323 -2.56 -42.09 -1.48
CA THR A 323 -1.47 -42.29 -2.46
C THR A 323 -1.40 -41.15 -3.49
N THR A 324 -2.55 -40.68 -3.96
CA THR A 324 -2.62 -39.54 -4.89
C THR A 324 -2.18 -38.25 -4.19
N ALA A 325 -2.64 -38.02 -2.96
CA ALA A 325 -2.22 -36.88 -2.16
C ALA A 325 -0.70 -36.83 -1.95
N MET A 326 -0.08 -37.96 -1.56
CA MET A 326 1.37 -38.04 -1.41
C MET A 326 2.11 -37.76 -2.72
N PHE A 327 1.59 -38.26 -3.85
CA PHE A 327 2.18 -38.00 -5.16
C PHE A 327 2.12 -36.51 -5.53
N GLU A 328 0.98 -35.86 -5.36
CA GLU A 328 0.84 -34.42 -5.63
C GLU A 328 1.71 -33.58 -4.67
N MET A 329 1.78 -33.94 -3.38
CA MET A 329 2.68 -33.29 -2.42
C MET A 329 4.16 -33.45 -2.81
N SER A 330 4.58 -34.64 -3.25
CA SER A 330 5.94 -34.86 -3.79
C SER A 330 6.19 -34.02 -5.04
N ARG A 331 5.21 -33.91 -5.92
CA ARG A 331 5.30 -33.07 -7.12
C ARG A 331 5.43 -31.59 -6.79
N VAL A 332 4.78 -31.11 -5.72
CA VAL A 332 5.01 -29.76 -5.19
C VAL A 332 6.43 -29.63 -4.65
N ALA A 333 6.92 -30.64 -3.92
CA ALA A 333 8.29 -30.70 -3.40
C ALA A 333 9.31 -30.46 -4.52
N ASP A 334 9.25 -31.31 -5.54
CA ASP A 334 10.22 -31.37 -6.61
C ASP A 334 10.20 -30.10 -7.48
N ARG A 335 9.03 -29.47 -7.61
CA ARG A 335 8.86 -28.31 -8.50
C ARG A 335 8.98 -26.96 -7.81
N PHE A 336 8.72 -26.84 -6.50
CA PHE A 336 8.61 -25.52 -5.86
C PHE A 336 9.35 -25.40 -4.52
N VAL A 337 9.72 -26.51 -3.87
CA VAL A 337 10.31 -26.47 -2.53
C VAL A 337 11.83 -26.38 -2.62
N ASN A 338 12.38 -25.23 -2.21
CA ASN A 338 13.79 -24.89 -2.40
C ASN A 338 14.57 -24.64 -1.10
N THR A 339 13.88 -24.52 0.05
CA THR A 339 14.53 -24.26 1.33
C THR A 339 14.50 -25.51 2.22
N ALA A 340 15.53 -25.69 3.05
CA ALA A 340 15.62 -26.83 3.96
C ALA A 340 14.44 -26.88 4.96
N GLU A 341 13.97 -25.71 5.41
CA GLU A 341 12.80 -25.59 6.29
C GLU A 341 11.50 -26.03 5.60
N GLU A 342 11.26 -25.57 4.37
CA GLU A 342 10.08 -25.99 3.60
C GLU A 342 10.14 -27.48 3.23
N GLN A 343 11.34 -28.02 2.94
CA GLN A 343 11.54 -29.45 2.73
C GLN A 343 11.23 -30.25 4.01
N GLN A 344 11.66 -29.75 5.17
CA GLN A 344 11.41 -30.40 6.44
C GLN A 344 9.91 -30.40 6.79
N ALA A 345 9.24 -29.25 6.68
CA ALA A 345 7.80 -29.15 6.90
C ALA A 345 7.00 -30.08 5.97
N LEU A 346 7.41 -30.19 4.71
CA LEU A 346 6.77 -31.11 3.77
C LEU A 346 7.04 -32.59 4.09
N ARG A 347 8.26 -32.93 4.56
CA ARG A 347 8.57 -34.28 5.03
C ARG A 347 7.74 -34.67 6.24
N GLU A 348 7.55 -33.75 7.18
CA GLU A 348 6.69 -33.95 8.35
C GLU A 348 5.23 -34.20 7.93
N GLN A 349 4.70 -33.39 7.01
CA GLN A 349 3.38 -33.60 6.44
C GLN A 349 3.25 -34.94 5.69
N LEU A 350 4.24 -35.32 4.88
CA LEU A 350 4.26 -36.61 4.18
C LEU A 350 4.32 -37.77 5.18
N ALA A 351 5.11 -37.66 6.25
CA ALA A 351 5.18 -38.67 7.31
C ALA A 351 3.84 -38.81 8.04
N GLU A 352 3.14 -37.71 8.32
CA GLU A 352 1.81 -37.72 8.91
C GLU A 352 0.79 -38.40 7.99
N VAL A 353 0.79 -38.07 6.70
CA VAL A 353 -0.08 -38.68 5.68
C VAL A 353 0.20 -40.18 5.55
N GLN A 354 1.47 -40.58 5.57
CA GLN A 354 1.89 -41.98 5.54
C GLN A 354 1.45 -42.73 6.81
N ALA A 355 1.66 -42.15 7.98
CA ALA A 355 1.24 -42.72 9.26
C ALA A 355 -0.28 -42.92 9.30
N ARG A 356 -1.05 -41.93 8.83
CA ARG A 356 -2.51 -42.03 8.74
C ARG A 356 -2.96 -43.12 7.78
N LYS A 357 -2.36 -43.20 6.58
CA LYS A 357 -2.62 -44.28 5.63
C LYS A 357 -2.33 -45.65 6.25
N GLN A 358 -1.19 -45.81 6.91
CA GLN A 358 -0.81 -47.08 7.55
C GLN A 358 -1.79 -47.44 8.67
N ALA A 359 -2.20 -46.49 9.51
CA ALA A 359 -3.17 -46.71 10.57
C ALA A 359 -4.55 -47.17 10.06
N LEU A 360 -4.95 -46.78 8.85
CA LEU A 360 -6.17 -47.26 8.20
C LEU A 360 -5.98 -48.69 7.65
N ILE A 361 -4.83 -48.98 7.04
CA ILE A 361 -4.49 -50.34 6.58
C ILE A 361 -4.47 -51.31 7.76
N ASP A 362 -3.82 -50.93 8.86
CA ASP A 362 -3.73 -51.73 10.08
C ASP A 362 -5.11 -51.93 10.71
N ALA A 363 -5.97 -50.90 10.72
CA ALA A 363 -7.35 -51.03 11.21
C ALA A 363 -8.18 -52.00 10.36
N ALA A 364 -8.01 -52.00 9.04
CA ALA A 364 -8.69 -52.94 8.14
C ALA A 364 -8.18 -54.38 8.33
N ALA A 365 -6.87 -54.58 8.40
CA ALA A 365 -6.26 -55.89 8.66
C ALA A 365 -6.69 -56.45 10.02
N GLU A 366 -6.71 -55.60 11.05
CA GLU A 366 -7.12 -55.99 12.40
C GLU A 366 -8.62 -56.30 12.48
N SER A 367 -9.48 -55.51 11.81
CA SER A 367 -10.90 -55.83 11.68
C SER A 367 -11.13 -57.21 11.04
N HIS A 368 -10.35 -57.54 10.00
CA HIS A 368 -10.43 -58.85 9.36
C HIS A 368 -9.93 -59.98 10.28
N ARG A 369 -8.82 -59.77 10.99
CA ARG A 369 -8.28 -60.72 11.99
C ARG A 369 -9.31 -61.01 13.09
N LEU A 370 -9.93 -59.97 13.66
CA LEU A 370 -10.96 -60.09 14.69
C LEU A 370 -12.21 -60.81 14.17
N ALA A 371 -12.56 -60.64 12.90
CA ALA A 371 -13.66 -61.38 12.27
C ALA A 371 -13.37 -62.89 12.20
N LEU A 372 -12.14 -63.26 11.80
CA LEU A 372 -11.71 -64.65 11.75
C LEU A 372 -11.65 -65.29 13.15
N GLU A 373 -11.13 -64.55 14.13
CA GLU A 373 -11.03 -65.01 15.53
C GLU A 373 -12.42 -65.20 16.15
N TYR A 374 -13.37 -64.30 15.89
CA TYR A 374 -14.76 -64.49 16.32
C TYR A 374 -15.36 -65.77 15.70
N ASN A 375 -15.18 -65.98 14.39
CA ASN A 375 -15.73 -67.14 13.71
C ASN A 375 -15.11 -68.46 14.20
N SER A 376 -13.81 -68.50 14.50
CA SER A 376 -13.17 -69.69 15.05
C SER A 376 -13.69 -70.00 16.45
N ARG A 377 -13.83 -68.98 17.31
CA ARG A 377 -14.37 -69.12 18.68
C ARG A 377 -15.82 -69.62 18.69
N VAL A 378 -16.63 -69.23 17.71
CA VAL A 378 -17.99 -69.76 17.53
C VAL A 378 -17.95 -71.23 17.09
N ALA A 379 -17.03 -71.62 16.21
CA ALA A 379 -16.91 -72.99 15.72
C ALA A 379 -16.36 -73.98 16.77
N ASP A 380 -15.41 -73.54 17.60
CA ASP A 380 -14.75 -74.39 18.60
C ASP A 380 -15.65 -74.73 19.80
N GLY A 381 -16.76 -74.01 20.01
CA GLY A 381 -17.76 -74.27 21.05
C GLY A 381 -17.29 -74.06 22.51
N GLY A 382 -15.99 -73.90 22.75
CA GLY A 382 -15.39 -73.71 24.09
C GLY A 382 -15.22 -72.25 24.53
N ALA A 383 -15.51 -71.27 23.66
CA ALA A 383 -15.39 -69.85 23.99
C ALA A 383 -16.59 -69.35 24.79
N THR A 384 -16.35 -68.54 25.82
CA THR A 384 -17.42 -67.94 26.63
C THR A 384 -18.09 -66.78 25.89
N GLY A 385 -19.35 -66.47 26.20
CA GLY A 385 -20.05 -65.32 25.60
C GLY A 385 -19.34 -63.98 25.78
N PRO A 386 -18.79 -63.66 26.98
CA PRO A 386 -18.03 -62.43 27.20
C PRO A 386 -16.81 -62.29 26.29
N GLU A 387 -16.08 -63.37 26.00
CA GLU A 387 -14.96 -63.35 25.05
C GLU A 387 -15.41 -62.99 23.64
N ARG A 388 -16.53 -63.58 23.18
CA ARG A 388 -17.09 -63.28 21.86
C ARG A 388 -17.59 -61.84 21.76
N ILE A 389 -18.26 -61.34 22.80
CA ILE A 389 -18.74 -59.95 22.91
C ILE A 389 -17.56 -58.96 22.85
N ALA A 390 -16.45 -59.23 23.56
CA ALA A 390 -15.27 -58.39 23.54
C ALA A 390 -14.63 -58.30 22.14
N LEU A 391 -14.59 -59.41 21.38
CA LEU A 391 -14.09 -59.42 20.00
C LEU A 391 -14.98 -58.59 19.06
N LEU A 392 -16.30 -58.68 19.21
CA LEU A 392 -17.26 -57.89 18.43
C LEU A 392 -17.11 -56.39 18.76
N ALA A 393 -17.00 -56.03 20.03
CA ALA A 393 -16.78 -54.64 20.46
C ALA A 393 -15.47 -54.07 19.90
N ALA A 394 -14.37 -54.84 19.98
CA ALA A 394 -13.08 -54.44 19.42
C ALA A 394 -13.14 -54.24 17.90
N ARG A 395 -13.82 -55.14 17.18
CA ARG A 395 -14.01 -55.02 15.73
C ARG A 395 -14.88 -53.82 15.37
N ALA A 396 -15.94 -53.54 16.14
CA ALA A 396 -16.82 -52.40 15.92
C ALA A 396 -16.06 -51.07 16.00
N GLN A 397 -15.13 -50.94 16.95
CA GLN A 397 -14.25 -49.76 17.03
C GLN A 397 -13.38 -49.58 15.78
N LYS A 398 -12.85 -50.67 15.21
CA LYS A 398 -12.04 -50.60 13.97
C LYS A 398 -12.89 -50.20 12.78
N LEU A 399 -14.08 -50.80 12.61
CA LEU A 399 -15.00 -50.47 11.53
C LEU A 399 -15.53 -49.04 11.63
N ARG A 400 -15.83 -48.55 12.84
CA ARG A 400 -16.21 -47.16 13.07
C ARG A 400 -15.12 -46.20 12.62
N LYS A 401 -13.87 -46.44 13.04
CA LYS A 401 -12.72 -45.64 12.59
C LYS A 401 -12.59 -45.62 11.07
N LEU A 402 -12.75 -46.77 10.41
CA LEU A 402 -12.70 -46.86 8.95
C LEU A 402 -13.87 -46.10 8.28
N ALA A 403 -15.07 -46.20 8.85
CA ALA A 403 -16.26 -45.52 8.35
C ALA A 403 -16.20 -43.99 8.49
N GLU A 404 -15.57 -43.49 9.55
CA GLU A 404 -15.40 -42.06 9.85
C GLU A 404 -14.25 -41.43 9.06
N GLU A 405 -13.14 -42.14 8.86
CA GLU A 405 -11.93 -41.59 8.23
C GLU A 405 -11.84 -41.80 6.71
N LEU A 406 -12.63 -42.71 6.14
CA LEU A 406 -12.69 -42.92 4.69
C LEU A 406 -13.81 -42.10 4.06
N ASP A 407 -13.59 -41.68 2.82
CA ASP A 407 -14.58 -40.99 1.99
C ASP A 407 -15.88 -41.79 1.82
N GLU A 408 -16.97 -41.09 1.50
CA GLU A 408 -18.33 -41.62 1.52
C GLU A 408 -18.46 -42.97 0.81
N ARG A 409 -17.87 -43.11 -0.38
CA ARG A 409 -17.89 -44.35 -1.19
C ARG A 409 -17.07 -45.50 -0.63
N LYS A 410 -15.94 -45.20 0.02
CA LYS A 410 -15.05 -46.24 0.59
C LYS A 410 -15.43 -46.61 2.02
N GLY A 411 -16.05 -45.67 2.75
CA GLY A 411 -16.58 -45.89 4.09
C GLY A 411 -17.91 -46.63 4.10
N GLU A 412 -18.70 -46.57 3.02
CA GLU A 412 -20.03 -47.20 2.93
C GLU A 412 -20.02 -48.72 3.21
N PRO A 413 -19.13 -49.54 2.62
CA PRO A 413 -19.03 -50.97 2.97
C PRO A 413 -18.73 -51.19 4.46
N HIS A 414 -17.90 -50.32 5.06
CA HIS A 414 -17.55 -50.42 6.47
C HIS A 414 -18.70 -49.98 7.39
N ARG A 415 -19.54 -49.02 6.97
CA ARG A 415 -20.78 -48.67 7.67
C ARG A 415 -21.79 -49.80 7.63
N ALA A 416 -21.96 -50.44 6.47
CA ALA A 416 -22.83 -51.60 6.33
C ALA A 416 -22.33 -52.78 7.18
N ASP A 417 -21.02 -53.07 7.15
CA ASP A 417 -20.39 -54.08 7.99
C ASP A 417 -20.56 -53.77 9.48
N LEU A 418 -20.45 -52.49 9.88
CA LEU A 418 -20.63 -52.06 11.27
C LEU A 418 -22.07 -52.26 11.73
N ALA A 419 -23.07 -51.91 10.91
CA ALA A 419 -24.48 -52.12 11.22
C ALA A 419 -24.78 -53.62 11.42
N ALA A 420 -24.30 -54.47 10.51
CA ALA A 420 -24.46 -55.92 10.61
C ALA A 420 -23.71 -56.53 11.81
N LEU A 421 -22.54 -55.97 12.17
CA LEU A 421 -21.78 -56.38 13.33
C LEU A 421 -22.52 -56.04 14.64
N VAL A 422 -23.16 -54.87 14.71
CA VAL A 422 -23.92 -54.43 15.88
C VAL A 422 -25.15 -55.30 16.09
N ASP A 423 -25.86 -55.69 15.01
CA ASP A 423 -26.95 -56.67 15.12
C ASP A 423 -26.48 -58.00 15.72
N ARG A 424 -25.29 -58.47 15.32
CA ARG A 424 -24.69 -59.70 15.86
C ARG A 424 -24.22 -59.54 17.30
N TRP A 425 -23.68 -58.37 17.64
CA TRP A 425 -23.26 -58.04 19.01
C TRP A 425 -24.46 -58.04 19.96
N VAL A 426 -25.56 -57.38 19.59
CA VAL A 426 -26.77 -57.37 20.42
C VAL A 426 -27.37 -58.77 20.56
N ALA A 427 -27.34 -59.61 19.51
CA ALA A 427 -27.83 -60.99 19.61
C ALA A 427 -26.98 -61.88 20.55
N GLU A 428 -25.65 -61.70 20.59
CA GLU A 428 -24.79 -62.42 21.53
C GLU A 428 -24.97 -61.93 22.97
N LEU A 429 -25.13 -60.61 23.16
CA LEU A 429 -25.49 -60.00 24.45
C LEU A 429 -26.81 -60.58 24.98
N ASP A 430 -27.85 -60.59 24.15
CA ASP A 430 -29.18 -61.13 24.48
C ASP A 430 -29.08 -62.59 24.93
N GLY A 431 -28.42 -63.44 24.14
CA GLY A 431 -28.28 -64.86 24.44
C GLY A 431 -27.39 -65.18 25.65
N GLU A 432 -26.40 -64.35 25.98
CA GLU A 432 -25.58 -64.51 27.18
C GLU A 432 -26.33 -64.01 28.43
N SER A 433 -26.92 -62.82 28.35
CA SER A 433 -27.65 -62.23 29.47
C SER A 433 -28.89 -63.03 29.84
N GLU A 434 -29.60 -63.68 28.89
CA GLU A 434 -30.68 -64.62 29.22
C GLU A 434 -30.17 -65.86 29.99
N ARG A 435 -28.97 -66.35 29.67
CA ARG A 435 -28.36 -67.48 30.37
C ARG A 435 -27.94 -67.11 31.79
N GLU A 436 -27.37 -65.92 31.97
CA GLU A 436 -27.03 -65.38 33.29
C GLU A 436 -28.30 -65.10 34.11
N LEU A 437 -29.33 -64.51 33.51
CA LEU A 437 -30.60 -64.17 34.17
C LEU A 437 -31.37 -65.42 34.64
N ALA A 438 -31.28 -66.52 33.89
CA ALA A 438 -31.90 -67.79 34.28
C ALA A 438 -31.27 -68.39 35.55
N ALA A 439 -30.00 -68.07 35.84
CA ALA A 439 -29.26 -68.55 37.01
C ALA A 439 -29.24 -67.57 38.19
N ALA A 440 -29.68 -66.32 37.99
CA ALA A 440 -29.53 -65.22 38.93
C ALA A 440 -30.68 -65.07 39.95
N ASP A 441 -30.34 -64.58 41.14
CA ASP A 441 -31.30 -64.15 42.16
C ASP A 441 -31.95 -62.79 41.84
N GLU A 442 -32.93 -62.34 42.64
CA GLU A 442 -33.71 -61.12 42.32
C GLU A 442 -32.87 -59.82 42.27
N LEU A 443 -31.83 -59.70 43.11
CA LEU A 443 -30.95 -58.53 43.12
C LEU A 443 -29.96 -58.56 41.96
N GLU A 444 -29.46 -59.75 41.64
CA GLU A 444 -28.54 -60.00 40.53
C GLU A 444 -29.23 -59.87 39.18
N ARG A 445 -30.51 -60.29 39.07
CA ARG A 445 -31.35 -60.10 37.88
C ARG A 445 -31.45 -58.64 37.46
N ARG A 446 -31.74 -57.75 38.41
CA ARG A 446 -31.82 -56.31 38.11
C ARG A 446 -30.48 -55.76 37.62
N ARG A 447 -29.36 -56.16 38.24
CA ARG A 447 -28.02 -55.75 37.81
C ARG A 447 -27.68 -56.25 36.40
N ILE A 448 -28.04 -57.50 36.09
CA ILE A 448 -27.86 -58.06 34.75
C ILE A 448 -28.66 -57.24 33.74
N ILE A 449 -29.95 -57.00 33.97
CA ILE A 449 -30.81 -56.20 33.06
C ILE A 449 -30.23 -54.80 32.84
N GLU A 450 -29.84 -54.09 33.91
CA GLU A 450 -29.25 -52.75 33.81
C GLU A 450 -27.91 -52.79 33.04
N GLY A 451 -27.04 -53.76 33.32
CA GLY A 451 -25.76 -53.94 32.62
C GLY A 451 -25.93 -54.26 31.13
N THR A 452 -26.85 -55.17 30.80
CA THR A 452 -27.17 -55.54 29.40
C THR A 452 -27.68 -54.35 28.62
N LEU A 453 -28.57 -53.54 29.20
CA LEU A 453 -29.08 -52.32 28.55
C LEU A 453 -27.96 -51.30 28.29
N VAL A 454 -27.02 -51.13 29.23
CA VAL A 454 -25.87 -50.24 29.03
C VAL A 454 -24.98 -50.71 27.90
N GLU A 455 -24.65 -52.01 27.82
CA GLU A 455 -23.82 -52.55 26.75
C GLU A 455 -24.54 -52.59 25.39
N MET A 456 -25.84 -52.87 25.36
CA MET A 456 -26.64 -52.76 24.13
C MET A 456 -26.72 -51.30 23.66
N GLN A 457 -26.90 -50.33 24.57
CA GLN A 457 -26.86 -48.91 24.22
C GLN A 457 -25.49 -48.52 23.67
N ARG A 458 -24.40 -49.02 24.26
CA ARG A 458 -23.03 -48.80 23.76
C ARG A 458 -22.83 -49.35 22.36
N ALA A 459 -23.37 -50.53 22.06
CA ALA A 459 -23.34 -51.11 20.72
C ALA A 459 -24.10 -50.24 19.71
N LEU A 460 -25.28 -49.77 20.07
CA LEU A 460 -26.09 -48.84 19.26
C LEU A 460 -25.39 -47.49 19.04
N ASP A 461 -24.81 -46.90 20.09
CA ASP A 461 -24.07 -45.64 20.02
C ASP A 461 -22.81 -45.76 19.13
N THR A 462 -22.24 -46.97 19.04
CA THR A 462 -21.12 -47.25 18.14
C THR A 462 -21.57 -47.25 16.68
N ALA A 463 -22.83 -47.59 16.40
CA ALA A 463 -23.44 -47.51 15.07
C ALA A 463 -24.02 -46.12 14.73
N SER A 464 -24.05 -45.17 15.68
CA SER A 464 -24.63 -43.84 15.44
C SER A 464 -23.91 -43.10 14.31
N GLY A 465 -24.51 -43.09 13.11
CA GLY A 465 -23.95 -42.56 11.87
C GLY A 465 -23.76 -43.58 10.75
N ALA A 466 -23.96 -44.88 11.02
CA ALA A 466 -24.06 -45.95 10.02
C ALA A 466 -25.53 -46.14 9.57
N ASP A 467 -25.74 -47.08 8.63
CA ASP A 467 -27.07 -47.47 8.18
C ASP A 467 -27.99 -47.85 9.36
N PRO A 468 -29.31 -47.65 9.23
CA PRO A 468 -30.24 -47.88 10.32
C PRO A 468 -30.15 -49.31 10.84
N VAL A 469 -29.88 -49.43 12.15
CA VAL A 469 -29.83 -50.71 12.86
C VAL A 469 -31.12 -51.51 12.63
N SER A 470 -31.01 -52.83 12.49
CA SER A 470 -32.14 -53.68 12.12
C SER A 470 -33.32 -53.54 13.10
N ALA A 471 -34.54 -53.77 12.60
CA ALA A 471 -35.75 -53.77 13.43
C ALA A 471 -35.63 -54.78 14.59
N ARG A 472 -34.99 -55.92 14.33
CA ARG A 472 -34.73 -56.98 15.32
C ARG A 472 -33.92 -56.47 16.51
N THR A 473 -32.86 -55.72 16.28
CA THR A 473 -32.01 -55.17 17.36
C THR A 473 -32.77 -54.17 18.22
N ARG A 474 -33.66 -53.35 17.60
CA ARG A 474 -34.55 -52.45 18.33
C ARG A 474 -35.61 -53.19 19.15
N GLU A 475 -36.15 -54.29 18.63
CA GLU A 475 -37.09 -55.15 19.35
C GLU A 475 -36.43 -55.82 20.56
N VAL A 476 -35.21 -56.34 20.40
CA VAL A 476 -34.43 -56.93 21.51
C VAL A 476 -34.14 -55.87 22.58
N PHE A 477 -33.70 -54.68 22.18
CA PHE A 477 -33.46 -53.60 23.13
C PHE A 477 -34.74 -53.19 23.90
N ALA A 478 -35.87 -53.04 23.19
CA ALA A 478 -37.17 -52.75 23.81
C ALA A 478 -37.64 -53.88 24.74
N HIS A 479 -37.35 -55.13 24.40
CA HIS A 479 -37.64 -56.29 25.23
C HIS A 479 -36.93 -56.18 26.60
N TRP A 480 -35.63 -55.88 26.60
CA TRP A 480 -34.86 -55.70 27.84
C TRP A 480 -35.30 -54.45 28.62
N GLN A 481 -35.67 -53.36 27.94
CA GLN A 481 -36.24 -52.18 28.60
C GLN A 481 -37.55 -52.51 29.33
N GLY A 482 -38.43 -53.29 28.70
CA GLY A 482 -39.69 -53.73 29.30
C GLY A 482 -39.52 -54.65 30.52
N ARG A 483 -38.34 -55.26 30.72
CA ARG A 483 -38.01 -56.03 31.92
C ARG A 483 -37.54 -55.16 33.09
N LEU A 484 -37.03 -53.95 32.82
CA LEU A 484 -36.59 -53.00 33.84
C LEU A 484 -37.77 -52.27 34.49
N ASP A 485 -38.84 -52.02 33.72
CA ASP A 485 -40.09 -51.40 34.16
C ASP A 485 -41.18 -52.47 34.39
N PRO A 486 -41.30 -53.09 35.59
CA PRO A 486 -42.42 -53.99 35.85
C PRO A 486 -43.74 -53.20 35.76
N PRO A 487 -44.78 -53.72 35.10
CA PRO A 487 -46.09 -53.06 35.11
C PRO A 487 -46.56 -52.88 36.56
N PRO A 488 -47.20 -51.75 36.93
CA PRO A 488 -47.70 -51.54 38.28
C PRO A 488 -48.64 -52.69 38.65
N ALA A 489 -48.37 -53.34 39.77
CA ALA A 489 -49.11 -54.50 40.25
C ALA A 489 -50.63 -54.22 40.28
N THR A 490 -51.35 -54.89 39.38
CA THR A 490 -52.81 -54.90 39.35
C THR A 490 -53.34 -55.66 40.57
N GLY A 491 -53.83 -54.91 41.55
CA GLY A 491 -54.44 -55.47 42.76
C GLY A 491 -55.30 -54.46 43.51
N SER A 492 -56.35 -53.93 42.88
CA SER A 492 -57.57 -53.50 43.60
C SER A 492 -58.74 -53.35 42.63
N THR A 493 -59.61 -54.36 42.64
CA THR A 493 -60.99 -54.27 42.13
C THR A 493 -61.78 -53.25 42.95
N ARG A 494 -62.13 -52.12 42.33
CA ARG A 494 -63.35 -51.38 42.68
C ARG A 494 -64.07 -51.00 41.38
N ALA A 495 -65.25 -51.60 41.21
CA ALA A 495 -66.20 -51.31 40.14
C ALA A 495 -66.81 -49.89 40.31
N PRO A 496 -67.49 -49.37 39.28
CA PRO A 496 -67.36 -47.99 38.82
C PRO A 496 -68.30 -47.00 39.51
N GLU A 497 -67.88 -45.74 39.57
CA GLU A 497 -68.78 -44.60 39.81
C GLU A 497 -68.66 -43.62 38.63
N PRO A 498 -69.77 -43.14 38.06
CA PRO A 498 -69.81 -42.55 36.73
C PRO A 498 -69.60 -41.03 36.72
N THR A 499 -69.34 -40.50 35.50
CA THR A 499 -69.37 -39.08 35.08
C THR A 499 -68.23 -38.20 35.66
N VAL A 500 -67.41 -37.52 34.87
CA VAL A 500 -67.71 -36.43 33.91
C VAL A 500 -66.65 -36.41 32.78
N PRO A 501 -67.00 -36.13 31.51
CA PRO A 501 -66.07 -36.20 30.40
C PRO A 501 -65.16 -34.95 30.33
N PRO A 502 -63.85 -35.08 30.08
CA PRO A 502 -63.11 -34.00 29.44
C PRO A 502 -63.25 -34.11 27.92
N ALA A 503 -63.65 -32.98 27.37
CA ALA A 503 -64.02 -32.77 25.99
C ALA A 503 -62.95 -33.22 24.98
N THR A 504 -63.45 -33.75 23.87
CA THR A 504 -62.80 -33.81 22.56
C THR A 504 -62.06 -32.51 22.25
N ALA A 505 -60.72 -32.58 22.21
CA ALA A 505 -59.88 -31.49 21.70
C ALA A 505 -59.09 -31.99 20.49
N GLY A 506 -59.75 -31.99 19.34
CA GLY A 506 -59.14 -31.60 18.07
C GLY A 506 -60.14 -30.70 17.33
N PRO A 507 -59.76 -29.83 16.38
CA PRO A 507 -58.43 -29.38 15.97
C PRO A 507 -58.31 -27.83 15.97
N SER A 508 -57.14 -27.25 16.31
CA SER A 508 -56.90 -25.81 16.03
C SER A 508 -55.46 -25.50 15.61
N ARG A 509 -54.88 -26.34 14.74
CA ARG A 509 -53.82 -25.90 13.82
C ARG A 509 -54.44 -25.04 12.70
N ARG A 510 -54.93 -23.84 13.02
CA ARG A 510 -55.33 -22.82 12.02
C ARG A 510 -54.86 -21.40 12.31
N VAL A 511 -54.22 -21.10 13.45
CA VAL A 511 -53.73 -19.73 13.72
C VAL A 511 -52.28 -19.49 13.27
N VAL A 512 -51.47 -20.54 13.07
CA VAL A 512 -50.05 -20.36 12.65
C VAL A 512 -49.88 -20.26 11.12
N ARG A 513 -50.87 -20.64 10.32
CA ARG A 513 -50.80 -20.48 8.84
C ARG A 513 -51.22 -19.09 8.35
N GLY A 514 -51.97 -18.32 9.15
CA GLY A 514 -52.33 -16.94 8.82
C GLY A 514 -51.16 -15.96 8.97
N ALA A 515 -50.30 -16.16 9.98
CA ALA A 515 -49.15 -15.30 10.23
C ALA A 515 -48.04 -15.46 9.17
N ILE A 516 -47.81 -16.68 8.68
CA ILE A 516 -46.78 -16.95 7.66
C ILE A 516 -47.24 -16.44 6.28
N ALA A 517 -48.53 -16.53 5.95
CA ALA A 517 -49.08 -15.97 4.71
C ALA A 517 -49.10 -14.43 4.71
N ALA A 518 -49.35 -13.79 5.85
CA ALA A 518 -49.31 -12.33 5.98
C ALA A 518 -47.88 -11.77 5.88
N VAL A 519 -46.88 -12.45 6.46
CA VAL A 519 -45.46 -12.07 6.34
C VAL A 519 -44.94 -12.28 4.92
N ALA A 520 -45.35 -13.36 4.25
CA ALA A 520 -45.00 -13.61 2.85
C ALA A 520 -45.64 -12.58 1.89
N LEU A 521 -46.89 -12.18 2.13
CA LEU A 521 -47.58 -11.16 1.32
C LEU A 521 -47.04 -9.73 1.58
N LEU A 522 -46.61 -9.41 2.80
CA LEU A 522 -45.93 -8.14 3.10
C LEU A 522 -44.52 -8.09 2.53
N ALA A 523 -43.78 -9.21 2.51
CA ALA A 523 -42.48 -9.31 1.86
C ALA A 523 -42.62 -9.21 0.33
N LEU A 524 -43.63 -9.85 -0.27
CA LEU A 524 -43.90 -9.72 -1.71
C LEU A 524 -44.35 -8.28 -2.08
N GLY A 525 -45.17 -7.65 -1.23
CA GLY A 525 -45.61 -6.27 -1.41
C GLY A 525 -44.45 -5.26 -1.32
N ALA A 526 -43.49 -5.48 -0.42
CA ALA A 526 -42.28 -4.67 -0.32
C ALA A 526 -41.36 -4.83 -1.54
N VAL A 527 -41.21 -6.05 -2.06
CA VAL A 527 -40.41 -6.33 -3.27
C VAL A 527 -41.07 -5.77 -4.53
N VAL A 528 -42.40 -5.83 -4.65
CA VAL A 528 -43.15 -5.22 -5.77
C VAL A 528 -43.16 -3.69 -5.68
N TRP A 529 -43.29 -3.11 -4.48
CA TRP A 529 -43.20 -1.66 -4.28
C TRP A 529 -41.78 -1.11 -4.57
N TRP A 530 -40.75 -1.89 -4.28
CA TRP A 530 -39.35 -1.52 -4.54
C TRP A 530 -38.97 -1.68 -6.02
N THR A 531 -39.43 -2.74 -6.69
CA THR A 531 -39.19 -2.95 -8.13
C THR A 531 -39.94 -1.95 -9.01
N LEU A 532 -41.11 -1.46 -8.58
CA LEU A 532 -41.85 -0.40 -9.27
C LEU A 532 -41.24 1.00 -9.12
N ARG A 533 -40.25 1.18 -8.23
CA ARG A 533 -39.59 2.47 -7.98
C ARG A 533 -38.18 2.57 -8.55
N GLY A 534 -37.86 1.71 -9.52
CA GLY A 534 -36.61 1.77 -10.25
C GLY A 534 -36.38 3.12 -10.94
N ALA A 535 -35.13 3.58 -10.80
CA ALA A 535 -34.42 4.54 -11.64
C ALA A 535 -34.74 6.04 -11.47
N SER A 536 -33.97 6.72 -10.61
CA SER A 536 -33.06 7.81 -11.05
C SER A 536 -32.40 8.52 -9.86
N ALA A 537 -31.31 7.95 -9.33
CA ALA A 537 -30.29 8.76 -8.66
C ALA A 537 -28.93 8.08 -8.88
N PRO A 538 -27.94 8.79 -9.47
CA PRO A 538 -26.60 8.22 -9.63
C PRO A 538 -25.99 8.03 -8.23
N VAL A 539 -25.49 6.82 -7.97
CA VAL A 539 -24.63 6.56 -6.82
C VAL A 539 -23.37 7.43 -6.99
N PRO A 540 -23.03 8.32 -6.05
CA PRO A 540 -21.81 9.10 -6.16
C PRO A 540 -20.61 8.16 -6.07
N THR A 541 -19.83 8.08 -7.15
CA THR A 541 -18.51 7.44 -7.15
C THR A 541 -17.60 8.22 -6.20
N VAL A 542 -17.42 7.70 -4.99
CA VAL A 542 -16.49 8.27 -4.00
C VAL A 542 -15.08 7.84 -4.37
N ALA A 543 -14.17 8.80 -4.55
CA ALA A 543 -12.75 8.54 -4.78
C ALA A 543 -12.11 7.83 -3.57
N PRO A 544 -11.17 6.89 -3.78
CA PRO A 544 -10.49 6.20 -2.67
C PRO A 544 -9.68 7.21 -1.83
N PHE A 545 -9.99 7.29 -0.54
CA PHE A 545 -9.28 8.13 0.43
C PHE A 545 -8.11 7.36 1.05
N SER A 546 -6.87 7.75 0.75
CA SER A 546 -5.69 7.16 1.40
C SER A 546 -5.52 7.67 2.84
N ALA A 547 -5.34 6.76 3.79
CA ALA A 547 -5.08 7.10 5.19
C ALA A 547 -3.70 7.80 5.36
N PRO A 548 -3.55 8.73 6.32
CA PRO A 548 -2.28 9.38 6.57
C PRO A 548 -1.28 8.41 7.23
N ASN A 549 -0.08 8.28 6.64
CA ASN A 549 1.03 7.56 7.25
C ASN A 549 1.54 8.29 8.51
N ALA A 550 2.03 7.52 9.49
CA ALA A 550 2.72 8.05 10.66
C ALA A 550 3.90 8.94 10.21
N THR A 551 4.12 10.06 10.91
CA THR A 551 5.19 10.99 10.54
C THR A 551 6.42 10.69 11.40
N PRO A 552 7.45 10.02 10.86
CA PRO A 552 8.69 9.81 11.61
C PRO A 552 9.43 11.14 11.73
N VAL A 553 9.89 11.44 12.94
CA VAL A 553 10.73 12.59 13.27
C VAL A 553 11.97 12.06 13.99
N ARG A 554 13.15 12.49 13.56
CA ARG A 554 14.41 12.11 14.20
C ARG A 554 14.58 12.95 15.47
N GLY A 555 14.70 12.30 16.62
CA GLY A 555 15.05 12.96 17.88
C GLY A 555 16.47 13.51 17.83
N ALA A 556 16.80 14.39 18.78
CA ALA A 556 18.15 14.96 18.93
C ALA A 556 19.24 13.89 19.21
N ASP A 557 18.82 12.70 19.64
CA ASP A 557 19.61 11.49 19.86
C ASP A 557 19.73 10.59 18.61
N GLY A 558 19.17 11.00 17.48
CA GLY A 558 19.17 10.24 16.22
C GLY A 558 18.13 9.11 16.18
N ALA A 559 17.40 8.87 17.26
CA ALA A 559 16.35 7.86 17.32
C ALA A 559 15.13 8.28 16.49
N LEU A 560 14.58 7.35 15.70
CA LEU A 560 13.34 7.58 14.98
C LEU A 560 12.19 7.59 16.00
N ARG A 561 11.54 8.73 16.17
CA ARG A 561 10.36 8.89 17.03
C ARG A 561 9.16 9.25 16.17
N ILE A 562 7.97 8.85 16.58
CA ILE A 562 6.74 9.27 15.89
C ILE A 562 6.33 10.62 16.50
N ASP A 563 6.13 11.64 15.67
CA ASP A 563 5.48 12.87 16.13
C ASP A 563 4.00 12.58 16.35
N VAL A 564 3.69 12.25 17.60
CA VAL A 564 2.35 11.86 18.06
C VAL A 564 1.36 12.99 17.79
N ASP A 565 1.76 14.25 18.03
CA ASP A 565 0.88 15.40 17.85
C ASP A 565 0.59 15.66 16.37
N ALA A 566 1.58 15.56 15.49
CA ALA A 566 1.36 15.68 14.04
C ALA A 566 0.52 14.53 13.49
N THR A 567 0.74 13.31 13.98
CA THR A 567 -0.01 12.12 13.57
C THR A 567 -1.46 12.20 14.04
N LEU A 568 -1.71 12.63 15.28
CA LEU A 568 -3.06 12.86 15.82
C LEU A 568 -3.78 14.00 15.08
N ARG A 569 -3.09 15.08 14.69
CA ARG A 569 -3.67 16.16 13.87
C ARG A 569 -4.10 15.66 12.48
N ARG A 570 -3.30 14.81 11.83
CA ARG A 570 -3.65 14.23 10.51
C ARG A 570 -4.80 13.24 10.61
N LEU A 571 -4.78 12.39 11.64
CA LEU A 571 -5.88 11.48 11.93
C LEU A 571 -7.19 12.26 12.16
N ARG A 572 -7.12 13.36 12.93
CA ARG A 572 -8.27 14.26 13.17
C ARG A 572 -8.89 14.76 11.88
N THR A 573 -8.08 15.28 10.97
CA THR A 573 -8.55 15.80 9.68
C THR A 573 -9.16 14.69 8.82
N TRP A 574 -8.53 13.51 8.82
CA TRP A 574 -9.00 12.35 8.06
C TRP A 574 -10.33 11.80 8.61
N VAL A 575 -10.48 11.60 9.93
CA VAL A 575 -11.73 11.14 10.55
C VAL A 575 -12.85 12.16 10.36
N SER A 576 -12.56 13.45 10.49
CA SER A 576 -13.56 14.50 10.27
C SER A 576 -14.05 14.51 8.82
N ALA A 577 -13.14 14.30 7.86
CA ALA A 577 -13.49 14.16 6.44
C ALA A 577 -14.33 12.89 6.19
N LEU A 578 -13.91 11.73 6.74
CA LEU A 578 -14.64 10.46 6.63
C LEU A 578 -16.07 10.58 7.18
N VAL A 579 -16.24 11.18 8.36
CA VAL A 579 -17.56 11.42 8.98
C VAL A 579 -18.39 12.38 8.12
N ALA A 580 -17.79 13.43 7.58
CA ALA A 580 -18.52 14.41 6.76
C ALA A 580 -18.94 13.86 5.38
N THR A 581 -18.13 13.01 4.74
CA THR A 581 -18.38 12.57 3.36
C THR A 581 -19.05 11.22 3.25
N GLN A 582 -18.69 10.24 4.08
CA GLN A 582 -19.22 8.88 4.00
C GLN A 582 -20.52 8.75 4.81
N PHE A 583 -20.53 9.21 6.07
CA PHE A 583 -21.70 9.00 6.94
C PHE A 583 -22.88 9.93 6.64
N ALA A 584 -22.63 11.10 6.04
CA ALA A 584 -23.71 11.97 5.57
C ALA A 584 -24.48 11.38 4.37
N ALA A 585 -23.84 10.50 3.59
CA ALA A 585 -24.43 9.87 2.41
C ALA A 585 -25.32 8.67 2.74
N PHE A 586 -25.25 8.12 3.96
CA PHE A 586 -25.95 6.90 4.37
C PHE A 586 -26.69 7.08 5.71
N PRO A 587 -27.93 7.57 5.70
CA PRO A 587 -28.72 7.84 6.91
C PRO A 587 -28.97 6.61 7.79
N GLU A 588 -28.97 5.42 7.18
CA GLU A 588 -29.19 4.11 7.82
C GLU A 588 -28.06 3.74 8.81
N LEU A 589 -26.88 4.35 8.70
CA LEU A 589 -25.76 4.15 9.63
C LEU A 589 -25.94 4.88 10.96
N ARG A 590 -26.98 5.71 11.12
CA ARG A 590 -27.28 6.38 12.41
C ARG A 590 -27.58 5.39 13.53
N ASP A 591 -28.16 4.24 13.20
CA ASP A 591 -28.55 3.22 14.18
C ASP A 591 -27.37 2.33 14.62
N VAL A 592 -26.21 2.42 13.94
CA VAL A 592 -25.00 1.62 14.24
C VAL A 592 -24.04 2.35 15.20
N HIS A 593 -24.40 3.54 15.70
CA HIS A 593 -23.64 4.36 16.66
C HIS A 593 -22.17 4.70 16.29
N VAL A 594 -21.69 4.34 15.09
CA VAL A 594 -20.30 4.54 14.65
C VAL A 594 -19.84 6.00 14.69
N PRO A 595 -20.64 6.99 14.27
CA PRO A 595 -20.24 8.40 14.37
C PRO A 595 -20.04 8.89 15.80
N ALA A 596 -20.86 8.40 16.74
CA ALA A 596 -20.73 8.73 18.16
C ALA A 596 -19.47 8.08 18.75
N ILE A 597 -19.22 6.81 18.45
CA ILE A 597 -18.01 6.09 18.88
C ILE A 597 -16.74 6.75 18.33
N ALA A 598 -16.74 7.18 17.06
CA ALA A 598 -15.61 7.88 16.45
C ALA A 598 -15.38 9.28 17.06
N SER A 599 -16.45 10.03 17.34
CA SER A 599 -16.38 11.34 17.99
C SER A 599 -15.88 11.24 19.43
N ASP A 600 -16.36 10.25 20.19
CA ASP A 600 -15.94 9.98 21.56
C ASP A 600 -14.48 9.52 21.58
N LEU A 601 -14.07 8.65 20.65
CA LEU A 601 -12.69 8.22 20.50
C LEU A 601 -11.76 9.40 20.21
N VAL A 602 -12.13 10.29 19.29
CA VAL A 602 -11.36 11.51 19.01
C VAL A 602 -11.29 12.42 20.25
N SER A 603 -12.37 12.56 20.99
CA SER A 603 -12.40 13.34 22.23
C SER A 603 -11.54 12.72 23.34
N HIS A 604 -11.48 11.39 23.41
CA HIS A 604 -10.66 10.67 24.36
C HIS A 604 -9.17 10.70 24.00
N LEU A 605 -8.84 10.61 22.70
CA LEU A 605 -7.49 10.82 22.19
C LEU A 605 -6.99 12.27 22.46
N ARG A 606 -7.88 13.27 22.45
CA ARG A 606 -7.56 14.66 22.85
C ARG A 606 -7.17 14.79 24.34
N ALA A 607 -7.64 13.88 25.19
CA ALA A 607 -7.41 13.90 26.63
C ALA A 607 -6.20 13.06 27.07
N PHE A 608 -5.30 12.72 26.15
CA PHE A 608 -4.10 11.91 26.46
C PHE A 608 -3.28 12.59 27.57
N PRO A 609 -3.10 11.93 28.74
CA PRO A 609 -2.56 12.58 29.93
C PRO A 609 -1.04 12.77 29.92
N GLY A 610 -0.33 12.38 28.86
CA GLY A 610 1.13 12.37 28.82
C GLY A 610 1.72 11.29 29.73
N ALA A 611 2.85 11.58 30.39
CA ALA A 611 3.66 10.60 31.13
C ALA A 611 3.17 10.27 32.56
N ASP A 612 1.94 10.65 32.95
CA ASP A 612 1.37 10.33 34.28
C ASP A 612 0.82 8.89 34.33
N PRO A 613 1.47 7.96 35.06
CA PRO A 613 1.11 6.54 35.03
C PRO A 613 -0.30 6.25 35.59
N ALA A 614 -0.76 7.02 36.58
CA ALA A 614 -2.06 6.78 37.21
C ALA A 614 -3.24 7.17 36.30
N ARG A 615 -3.03 8.15 35.42
CA ARG A 615 -4.02 8.56 34.41
C ARG A 615 -3.93 7.70 33.15
N LEU A 616 -2.76 7.13 32.86
CA LEU A 616 -2.54 6.24 31.73
C LEU A 616 -3.42 4.98 31.82
N ASP A 617 -3.50 4.33 32.98
CA ASP A 617 -4.31 3.11 33.16
C ASP A 617 -5.81 3.35 32.92
N SER A 618 -6.33 4.47 33.43
CA SER A 618 -7.72 4.89 33.22
C SER A 618 -7.99 5.22 31.75
N TRP A 619 -7.06 5.93 31.10
CA TRP A 619 -7.14 6.26 29.67
C TRP A 619 -7.09 5.01 28.78
N VAL A 620 -6.22 4.04 29.10
CA VAL A 620 -6.14 2.75 28.40
C VAL A 620 -7.43 1.94 28.57
N ALA A 621 -8.02 1.93 29.77
CA ALA A 621 -9.28 1.23 30.02
C ALA A 621 -10.43 1.81 29.19
N ALA A 622 -10.50 3.14 29.08
CA ALA A 622 -11.51 3.82 28.25
C ALA A 622 -11.26 3.63 26.75
N LEU A 623 -10.01 3.69 26.28
CA LEU A 623 -9.64 3.37 24.90
C LEU A 623 -10.04 1.93 24.53
N ARG A 624 -9.83 0.98 25.44
CA ARG A 624 -10.23 -0.42 25.28
C ARG A 624 -11.74 -0.57 25.12
N ASP A 625 -12.52 0.15 25.91
CA ASP A 625 -13.98 0.15 25.80
C ASP A 625 -14.43 0.69 24.44
N HIS A 626 -13.79 1.75 23.93
CA HIS A 626 -14.12 2.33 22.63
C HIS A 626 -13.75 1.40 21.47
N LEU A 627 -12.61 0.73 21.53
CA LEU A 627 -12.20 -0.27 20.53
C LEU A 627 -13.15 -1.48 20.51
N ARG A 628 -13.64 -1.94 21.67
CA ARG A 628 -14.65 -3.01 21.74
C ARG A 628 -15.99 -2.61 21.15
N ARG A 629 -16.45 -1.38 21.42
CA ARG A 629 -17.67 -0.84 20.80
C ARG A 629 -17.53 -0.74 19.29
N LEU A 630 -16.32 -0.39 18.81
CA LEU A 630 -16.01 -0.34 17.39
C LEU A 630 -15.99 -1.74 16.75
N ASP A 631 -15.44 -2.75 17.44
CA ASP A 631 -15.46 -4.15 16.99
C ASP A 631 -16.90 -4.68 16.87
N GLY A 632 -17.75 -4.43 17.88
CA GLY A 632 -19.17 -4.80 17.82
C GLY A 632 -19.95 -4.07 16.72
N ALA A 633 -19.57 -2.83 16.40
CA ALA A 633 -20.14 -2.11 15.25
C ALA A 633 -19.67 -2.68 13.90
N MET A 634 -18.43 -3.19 13.83
CA MET A 634 -17.92 -3.89 12.64
C MET A 634 -18.65 -5.22 12.41
N ASP A 635 -18.99 -5.97 13.46
CA ASP A 635 -19.79 -7.19 13.35
C ASP A 635 -21.19 -6.89 12.79
N ALA A 636 -21.83 -5.83 13.27
CA ALA A 636 -23.12 -5.38 12.75
C ALA A 636 -23.05 -4.97 11.27
N LEU A 637 -21.93 -4.40 10.83
CA LEU A 637 -21.69 -4.03 9.43
C LEU A 637 -21.41 -5.24 8.53
N VAL A 638 -20.70 -6.26 9.03
CA VAL A 638 -20.50 -7.52 8.31
C VAL A 638 -21.83 -8.26 8.12
N ASP A 639 -22.71 -8.23 9.12
CA ASP A 639 -24.06 -8.79 9.00
C ASP A 639 -24.95 -7.99 8.04
N LEU A 640 -24.77 -6.67 7.94
CA LEU A 640 -25.42 -5.81 6.94
C LEU A 640 -24.88 -6.06 5.52
N GLU A 641 -23.57 -6.24 5.35
CA GLU A 641 -22.93 -6.56 4.07
C GLU A 641 -23.40 -7.91 3.51
N ARG A 642 -23.54 -8.92 4.37
CA ARG A 642 -24.10 -10.23 3.98
C ARG A 642 -25.53 -10.11 3.44
N ARG A 643 -26.26 -9.07 3.83
CA ARG A 643 -27.61 -8.79 3.35
C ARG A 643 -27.59 -7.91 2.09
N GLU A 644 -26.62 -7.01 1.96
CA GLU A 644 -26.49 -6.09 0.83
C GLU A 644 -25.01 -5.84 0.44
N PRO A 645 -24.53 -6.28 -0.75
CA PRO A 645 -23.12 -6.18 -1.14
C PRO A 645 -22.55 -4.76 -1.32
N ARG A 646 -23.40 -3.72 -1.34
CA ARG A 646 -22.99 -2.32 -1.54
C ARG A 646 -22.16 -1.72 -0.40
N TRP A 647 -21.99 -2.45 0.71
CA TRP A 647 -21.31 -1.99 1.93
C TRP A 647 -19.80 -2.32 1.97
N GLU A 648 -19.25 -2.99 0.96
CA GLU A 648 -17.85 -3.43 0.90
C GLU A 648 -16.85 -2.25 1.06
N SER A 649 -17.07 -1.13 0.35
CA SER A 649 -16.21 0.06 0.45
C SER A 649 -16.22 0.73 1.83
N VAL A 650 -17.36 0.67 2.53
CA VAL A 650 -17.53 1.22 3.88
C VAL A 650 -16.82 0.33 4.91
N ARG A 651 -16.94 -1.00 4.76
CA ARG A 651 -16.22 -1.99 5.57
C ARG A 651 -14.71 -1.80 5.43
N ASP A 652 -14.20 -1.72 4.22
CA ASP A 652 -12.75 -1.60 3.98
C ASP A 652 -12.19 -0.29 4.58
N SER A 653 -12.94 0.82 4.45
CA SER A 653 -12.59 2.11 5.05
C SER A 653 -12.56 2.04 6.59
N LEU A 654 -13.50 1.32 7.20
CA LEU A 654 -13.56 1.15 8.66
C LEU A 654 -12.54 0.15 9.20
N GLN A 655 -12.24 -0.92 8.48
CA GLN A 655 -11.13 -1.82 8.80
C GLN A 655 -9.80 -1.07 8.76
N GLN A 656 -9.60 -0.22 7.75
CA GLN A 656 -8.40 0.61 7.64
C GLN A 656 -8.32 1.67 8.75
N PHE A 657 -9.45 2.24 9.18
CA PHE A 657 -9.53 3.09 10.37
C PHE A 657 -9.14 2.33 11.65
N GLY A 658 -9.71 1.14 11.86
CA GLY A 658 -9.40 0.28 13.00
C GLY A 658 -7.91 -0.08 13.08
N ARG A 659 -7.30 -0.47 11.96
CA ARG A 659 -5.85 -0.73 11.86
C ARG A 659 -5.01 0.50 12.20
N THR A 660 -5.42 1.68 11.72
CA THR A 660 -4.70 2.94 11.98
C THR A 660 -4.79 3.35 13.46
N CYS A 661 -5.97 3.26 14.06
CA CYS A 661 -6.16 3.48 15.50
C CYS A 661 -5.33 2.49 16.33
N HIS A 662 -5.27 1.23 15.92
CA HIS A 662 -4.46 0.20 16.57
C HIS A 662 -2.96 0.53 16.52
N ARG A 663 -2.43 0.94 15.36
CA ARG A 663 -1.02 1.36 15.21
C ARG A 663 -0.69 2.59 16.06
N ILE A 664 -1.60 3.56 16.15
CA ILE A 664 -1.42 4.75 16.99
C ILE A 664 -1.45 4.39 18.47
N ALA A 665 -2.36 3.49 18.89
CA ALA A 665 -2.39 2.99 20.26
C ALA A 665 -1.08 2.27 20.62
N LEU A 666 -0.59 1.39 19.75
CA LEU A 666 0.70 0.71 19.93
C LEU A 666 1.89 1.68 19.97
N GLY A 667 1.93 2.67 19.07
CA GLY A 667 2.98 3.70 19.06
C GLY A 667 2.96 4.58 20.32
N SER A 668 1.77 4.95 20.79
CA SER A 668 1.59 5.74 22.02
C SER A 668 1.97 4.93 23.26
N LEU A 669 1.63 3.64 23.28
CA LEU A 669 2.01 2.70 24.35
C LEU A 669 3.53 2.43 24.35
N ALA A 670 4.17 2.33 23.18
CA ALA A 670 5.62 2.18 23.08
C ALA A 670 6.38 3.42 23.58
N VAL A 671 5.85 4.62 23.32
CA VAL A 671 6.39 5.88 23.86
C VAL A 671 6.15 6.00 25.37
N ALA A 672 5.02 5.53 25.89
CA ALA A 672 4.74 5.47 27.32
C ALA A 672 5.59 4.40 28.05
N ALA A 673 5.94 3.31 27.36
CA ALA A 673 6.65 2.16 27.90
C ALA A 673 8.18 2.31 27.93
N GLY A 674 8.70 3.51 28.21
CA GLY A 674 10.09 3.70 28.66
C GLY A 674 10.47 2.88 29.90
N ASN A 675 9.54 2.11 30.47
CA ASN A 675 9.75 1.13 31.53
C ASN A 675 9.20 -0.27 31.12
N ARG A 676 10.11 -1.23 30.90
CA ARG A 676 9.86 -2.57 30.31
C ARG A 676 8.80 -3.45 31.00
N VAL A 677 8.45 -3.17 32.26
CA VAL A 677 7.62 -4.07 33.09
C VAL A 677 6.12 -3.91 32.85
N GLN A 678 5.64 -2.78 32.35
CA GLN A 678 4.21 -2.55 32.10
C GLN A 678 3.73 -3.01 30.70
N PHE A 679 4.63 -3.10 29.72
CA PHE A 679 4.30 -3.40 28.33
C PHE A 679 3.61 -4.77 28.13
N ARG A 680 4.06 -5.80 28.88
CA ARG A 680 3.52 -7.17 28.76
C ARG A 680 2.08 -7.30 29.28
N ARG A 681 1.68 -6.49 30.27
CA ARG A 681 0.29 -6.44 30.78
C ARG A 681 -0.68 -5.71 29.84
N LEU A 682 -0.15 -4.96 28.87
CA LEU A 682 -0.93 -4.14 27.93
C LEU A 682 -1.21 -4.84 26.59
N ILE A 683 -0.49 -5.94 26.28
CA ILE A 683 -0.57 -6.66 25.00
C ILE A 683 -1.69 -7.73 25.00
N ASP A 684 -1.87 -8.47 26.10
CA ASP A 684 -2.88 -9.53 26.20
C ASP A 684 -4.32 -9.08 25.83
N PRO A 685 -4.76 -7.84 26.15
CA PRO A 685 -6.08 -7.35 25.72
C PRO A 685 -6.19 -6.99 24.24
N LEU A 686 -5.08 -6.67 23.55
CA LEU A 686 -5.07 -6.25 22.14
C LEU A 686 -5.05 -7.44 21.18
N ALA A 687 -4.56 -8.60 21.62
CA ALA A 687 -4.62 -9.86 20.88
C ALA A 687 -6.06 -10.41 20.72
N GLY A 688 -7.03 -9.87 21.46
CA GLY A 688 -8.43 -10.33 21.46
C GLY A 688 -9.34 -9.70 20.40
N LEU A 689 -8.88 -8.73 19.60
CA LEU A 689 -9.67 -8.08 18.55
C LEU A 689 -9.68 -8.94 17.27
N ARG A 690 -10.78 -9.67 17.04
CA ARG A 690 -10.88 -10.71 15.99
C ARG A 690 -10.94 -10.16 14.56
N HIS A 691 -11.42 -8.93 14.36
CA HIS A 691 -11.74 -8.40 13.03
C HIS A 691 -10.75 -7.38 12.45
N VAL A 692 -9.65 -7.07 13.15
CA VAL A 692 -8.65 -6.09 12.65
C VAL A 692 -7.79 -6.66 11.51
N GLY A 693 -7.83 -7.98 11.26
CA GLY A 693 -7.23 -8.60 10.07
C GLY A 693 -5.77 -8.21 9.90
N LEU A 694 -4.94 -8.51 10.90
CA LEU A 694 -3.50 -8.42 10.73
C LEU A 694 -3.06 -9.55 9.79
N GLU A 695 -2.62 -9.20 8.59
CA GLU A 695 -1.90 -10.14 7.74
C GLU A 695 -0.70 -10.69 8.50
N ARG A 696 -0.35 -11.96 8.29
CA ARG A 696 0.77 -12.66 8.99
C ARG A 696 2.10 -11.88 8.98
N GLY A 697 2.31 -10.96 8.03
CA GLY A 697 3.48 -10.08 7.98
C GLY A 697 3.49 -8.94 9.01
N GLU A 698 2.34 -8.40 9.41
CA GLU A 698 2.26 -7.32 10.40
C GLU A 698 2.45 -7.84 11.84
N SER A 699 2.04 -9.08 12.11
CA SER A 699 2.37 -9.80 13.35
C SER A 699 3.86 -10.08 13.49
N ALA A 700 4.59 -10.28 12.39
CA ALA A 700 6.05 -10.44 12.41
C ALA A 700 6.78 -9.12 12.72
N GLY A 701 6.28 -8.00 12.20
CA GLY A 701 6.77 -6.67 12.57
C GLY A 701 6.49 -6.32 14.04
N LEU A 702 5.34 -6.77 14.57
CA LEU A 702 5.00 -6.66 15.99
C LEU A 702 5.92 -7.53 16.87
N GLU A 703 6.17 -8.79 16.49
CA GLU A 703 7.14 -9.67 17.16
C GLU A 703 8.57 -9.11 17.11
N GLN A 704 8.96 -8.44 16.03
CA GLN A 704 10.28 -7.83 15.88
C GLN A 704 10.44 -6.53 16.67
N LEU A 705 9.35 -5.82 16.96
CA LEU A 705 9.30 -4.68 17.89
C LEU A 705 9.22 -5.13 19.37
N LEU A 706 8.68 -6.34 19.60
CA LEU A 706 8.57 -6.97 20.92
C LEU A 706 9.87 -7.62 21.40
N ARG A 707 10.68 -8.14 20.46
CA ARG A 707 12.07 -8.57 20.69
C ARG A 707 12.98 -7.35 20.79
#